data_AF-A0AAJ4AK38-F1
#
_entry.id   AF-A0AAJ4AK38-F1
#
_cell.length_a   1.000
_cell.length_b   1.000
_cell.length_c   1.000
_cell.angle_alpha   90.00
_cell.angle_beta   90.00
_cell.angle_gamma   90.00
#
_symmetry.space_group_name_H-M   'P 1'
#
loop_
_entity.id
_entity.type
_entity.pdbx_description
1 polymer ?
#
loop_
_entity_poly.entity_id
_entity_poly.type
_entity_poly.pdbx_seq_one_letter_code
_entity_poly.pdbx_strand_id
1 'polypeptide(L)'
;MFRMNKIATTLACIVLSGSLYAAEPYDSTKAYSGGSQVTIDGKTYEAKWWANAGQSPTDEYPNEWDSPWKLISDTTPDPDPTPDPDPTPDPDPTPDPDPTPDPDPTPDPDPAPGPVDDLCVEFNVYPNWTRGDHANGGDIMVNDNVAYKANWWTASVPGSDDSWGHHLNCDSTPPGTAPLLSLPNPMDPVRLEVSGWPSNFVVTSPATLNAPATLVIDTIGSSDLSDTTKLTNAFVSLIQAVEVAGSTSVIINSDVLDAATADKGQALGAIAVKQALTAAVDATGSQIDINDINALSDDAQGWAQAYNLVISTLAPQATFGWTLSIGDFAYDTHSGRRAVWNAASGATSDLLSSFELYKAESLTKADFVAFTKSSTSPALTDEQWHYALEYVKQVTDYLQTPALLSSLPTTQTASYFLGNTNGDRHIRKAAHSNIFAISFDTDTADLSDKIARYQSATVPLYYAGESVTNGPLTRIDSLNNELASAETAMNNQAFLFETPQSQWIPSTVYKWADFLAGLNSMHNVGVAGNTFWLLDDVADDATNTIYAKVAIAAFLSQSMQETIRYNACDENNWSEVRYGAPVNYPMTASCGQLGQKYADYGMDPVTGQDHPYSCPRDPKMEVSALTNAKWYGAPAPIFAAPDSVLEEQGLLVNGNVGRWTNSGHCNEVPTVVDTSKQVWERDECKVYADQKAGSFIWDGTDTNGTVQGCGWWGRGVIQTTGRQNFGTLNHFMGRSHVDPDTVGTTVNGVTVEAPPANPLYADLDFCSNPGLICSSEENREIKWIAGLFYWVTSVQAYNDEGGPYAHWNYHTELKKYVDGGLQGTEFIDAVSGIVNRGCPDHTCPVSGEVHAIKERQDNFKLVLQTLGLNPQ
;
A
#
# COMPACT_ATOMS: atom_id res chain seq x y z
N MET A 1 -18.20 58.71 -28.66
CA MET A 1 -18.88 59.19 -29.88
C MET A 1 -17.86 59.13 -31.02
N PHE A 2 -17.90 58.11 -31.90
CA PHE A 2 -17.20 57.95 -33.21
C PHE A 2 -15.65 58.16 -33.25
N ARG A 3 -14.78 57.34 -33.86
CA ARG A 3 -14.79 56.30 -34.93
C ARG A 3 -13.62 55.28 -34.67
N MET A 4 -13.37 54.17 -35.39
CA MET A 4 -14.06 53.59 -36.57
C MET A 4 -14.34 52.07 -36.46
N ASN A 5 -13.59 51.17 -37.12
CA ASN A 5 -13.89 49.72 -37.17
C ASN A 5 -12.69 48.80 -37.54
N LYS A 6 -12.89 47.49 -37.31
CA LYS A 6 -12.02 46.30 -37.53
C LYS A 6 -11.50 46.08 -38.97
N ILE A 7 -10.37 45.37 -39.12
CA ILE A 7 -10.21 44.04 -39.81
C ILE A 7 -8.72 43.59 -39.73
N ALA A 8 -8.46 42.28 -39.77
CA ALA A 8 -7.14 41.66 -39.60
C ALA A 8 -6.63 40.95 -40.87
N THR A 9 -5.30 40.78 -40.99
CA THR A 9 -4.65 39.77 -41.87
C THR A 9 -3.34 39.28 -41.24
N THR A 10 -3.03 38.00 -41.40
CA THR A 10 -1.93 37.25 -40.76
C THR A 10 -0.76 37.01 -41.75
N LEU A 11 0.52 37.04 -41.30
CA LEU A 11 1.53 35.99 -41.62
C LEU A 11 2.89 36.13 -40.90
N ALA A 12 3.34 35.00 -40.31
CA ALA A 12 4.70 34.44 -40.19
C ALA A 12 5.93 35.22 -39.60
N CYS A 13 6.33 34.78 -38.39
CA CYS A 13 7.65 34.24 -37.99
C CYS A 13 9.00 34.96 -38.31
N ILE A 14 9.79 35.27 -37.27
CA ILE A 14 11.08 34.60 -36.91
C ILE A 14 11.75 35.27 -35.68
N VAL A 15 12.07 34.44 -34.69
CA VAL A 15 13.15 34.52 -33.66
C VAL A 15 13.45 35.86 -32.95
N LEU A 16 13.29 35.86 -31.63
CA LEU A 16 14.18 36.58 -30.70
C LEU A 16 14.48 35.65 -29.51
N SER A 17 15.65 35.03 -29.54
CA SER A 17 16.12 34.04 -28.56
C SER A 17 16.37 34.66 -27.19
N GLY A 18 16.27 33.86 -26.13
CA GLY A 18 16.77 34.24 -24.82
C GLY A 18 18.29 34.43 -24.85
N SER A 19 18.78 35.56 -24.32
CA SER A 19 20.21 35.79 -24.14
C SER A 19 20.73 34.94 -22.97
N LEU A 20 21.48 33.89 -23.28
CA LEU A 20 22.51 33.38 -22.37
C LEU A 20 23.51 34.51 -22.13
N TYR A 21 23.40 35.19 -20.99
CA TYR A 21 24.43 36.12 -20.56
C TYR A 21 25.65 35.31 -20.12
N ALA A 22 26.73 35.38 -20.90
CA ALA A 22 28.03 34.93 -20.43
C ALA A 22 28.43 35.73 -19.18
N ALA A 23 28.91 35.03 -18.16
CA ALA A 23 29.33 35.61 -16.89
C ALA A 23 30.40 36.70 -17.09
N GLU A 24 30.17 37.89 -16.53
CA GLU A 24 31.02 39.06 -16.76
C GLU A 24 32.41 38.88 -16.12
N PRO A 25 33.50 39.42 -16.68
CA PRO A 25 34.81 39.37 -16.02
C PRO A 25 34.75 40.02 -14.63
N TYR A 26 35.40 39.40 -13.64
CA TYR A 26 35.43 39.94 -12.28
C TYR A 26 36.14 41.31 -12.24
N ASP A 27 35.48 42.29 -11.64
CA ASP A 27 35.97 43.64 -11.43
C ASP A 27 36.08 43.91 -9.91
N SER A 28 37.32 44.00 -9.43
CA SER A 28 37.64 44.29 -8.02
C SER A 28 37.07 45.60 -7.47
N THR A 29 36.55 46.49 -8.32
CA THR A 29 35.90 47.75 -7.91
C THR A 29 34.38 47.65 -7.78
N LYS A 30 33.78 46.53 -8.18
CA LYS A 30 32.33 46.29 -8.23
C LYS A 30 31.88 45.37 -7.08
N ALA A 31 30.66 45.59 -6.58
CA ALA A 31 29.99 44.67 -5.66
C ALA A 31 28.92 43.84 -6.39
N TYR A 32 28.68 42.62 -5.91
CA TYR A 32 27.86 41.61 -6.60
C TYR A 32 26.80 41.05 -5.65
N SER A 33 25.55 40.95 -6.11
CA SER A 33 24.45 40.32 -5.36
C SER A 33 24.45 38.80 -5.53
N GLY A 34 23.82 38.07 -4.60
CA GLY A 34 23.65 36.61 -4.72
C GLY A 34 23.06 36.19 -6.07
N GLY A 35 23.59 35.11 -6.64
CA GLY A 35 23.27 34.63 -8.00
C GLY A 35 24.01 35.36 -9.14
N SER A 36 24.85 36.38 -8.85
CA SER A 36 25.68 37.03 -9.87
C SER A 36 26.84 36.11 -10.27
N GLN A 37 27.02 35.89 -11.57
CA GLN A 37 28.11 35.06 -12.09
C GLN A 37 29.24 35.91 -12.69
N VAL A 38 30.48 35.60 -12.33
CA VAL A 38 31.69 36.27 -12.81
C VAL A 38 32.73 35.28 -13.35
N THR A 39 33.58 35.75 -14.26
CA THR A 39 34.73 34.98 -14.77
C THR A 39 36.07 35.55 -14.30
N ILE A 40 36.95 34.67 -13.83
CA ILE A 40 38.35 34.97 -13.48
C ILE A 40 39.22 33.74 -13.74
N ASP A 41 40.41 33.94 -14.31
CA ASP A 41 41.38 32.87 -14.65
C ASP A 41 40.81 31.68 -15.46
N GLY A 42 39.83 31.94 -16.34
CA GLY A 42 39.16 30.92 -17.16
C GLY A 42 38.04 30.14 -16.46
N LYS A 43 37.76 30.47 -15.20
CA LYS A 43 36.76 29.81 -14.36
C LYS A 43 35.56 30.72 -14.10
N THR A 44 34.38 30.13 -14.00
CA THR A 44 33.12 30.83 -13.70
C THR A 44 32.70 30.57 -12.27
N TYR A 45 32.50 31.65 -11.51
CA TYR A 45 32.06 31.62 -10.12
C TYR A 45 30.72 32.33 -9.95
N GLU A 46 29.88 31.85 -9.04
CA GLU A 46 28.62 32.48 -8.66
C GLU A 46 28.69 32.98 -7.22
N ALA A 47 28.14 34.18 -6.98
CA ALA A 47 28.04 34.76 -5.66
C ALA A 47 26.96 34.03 -4.84
N LYS A 48 27.34 33.35 -3.76
CA LYS A 48 26.40 32.66 -2.84
C LYS A 48 25.51 33.64 -2.08
N TRP A 49 26.02 34.86 -1.84
CA TRP A 49 25.31 36.00 -1.26
C TRP A 49 26.00 37.30 -1.72
N TRP A 50 25.78 38.42 -1.04
CA TRP A 50 26.41 39.71 -1.38
C TRP A 50 27.94 39.70 -1.20
N ALA A 51 28.68 39.89 -2.28
CA ALA A 51 30.14 40.08 -2.28
C ALA A 51 30.49 41.56 -2.45
N ASN A 52 31.33 42.10 -1.56
CA ASN A 52 31.76 43.49 -1.62
C ASN A 52 32.90 43.71 -2.63
N ALA A 53 33.06 44.96 -3.08
CA ALA A 53 34.18 45.35 -3.92
C ALA A 53 35.52 44.98 -3.26
N GLY A 54 36.33 44.19 -3.98
CA GLY A 54 37.62 43.69 -3.54
C GLY A 54 37.61 42.28 -2.95
N GLN A 55 36.45 41.64 -2.75
CA GLN A 55 36.38 40.22 -2.35
C GLN A 55 36.39 39.32 -3.59
N SER A 56 37.58 38.80 -3.94
CA SER A 56 37.79 37.98 -5.14
C SER A 56 37.23 36.56 -4.98
N PRO A 57 36.73 35.94 -6.06
CA PRO A 57 36.49 34.49 -6.11
C PRO A 57 37.75 33.64 -5.88
N THR A 58 38.93 34.23 -6.01
CA THR A 58 40.24 33.59 -5.83
C THR A 58 40.94 33.93 -4.50
N ASP A 59 40.28 34.65 -3.59
CA ASP A 59 40.84 34.92 -2.26
C ASP A 59 40.90 33.62 -1.42
N GLU A 60 41.95 33.45 -0.61
CA GLU A 60 42.07 32.31 0.31
C GLU A 60 41.23 32.53 1.58
N TYR A 61 40.28 31.62 1.83
CA TYR A 61 39.44 31.60 3.03
C TYR A 61 39.77 30.37 3.89
N PRO A 62 39.70 30.45 5.24
CA PRO A 62 39.98 29.31 6.11
C PRO A 62 39.06 28.10 5.88
N ASN A 63 37.82 28.33 5.46
CA ASN A 63 36.84 27.30 5.12
C ASN A 63 36.01 27.73 3.89
N GLU A 64 35.42 26.77 3.17
CA GLU A 64 34.63 27.04 1.96
C GLU A 64 33.38 27.90 2.22
N TRP A 65 32.77 27.78 3.39
CA TRP A 65 31.61 28.58 3.80
C TRP A 65 31.95 30.03 4.17
N ASP A 66 33.23 30.38 4.34
CA ASP A 66 33.63 31.78 4.61
C ASP A 66 33.79 32.60 3.31
N SER A 67 34.00 31.93 2.16
CA SER A 67 34.02 32.57 0.85
C SER A 67 32.62 32.98 0.40
N PRO A 68 32.40 34.19 -0.14
CA PRO A 68 31.13 34.59 -0.75
C PRO A 68 30.88 33.96 -2.13
N TRP A 69 31.84 33.22 -2.69
CA TRP A 69 31.81 32.69 -4.05
C TRP A 69 31.74 31.15 -4.08
N LYS A 70 31.14 30.59 -5.13
CA LYS A 70 31.08 29.16 -5.46
C LYS A 70 31.57 28.95 -6.88
N LEU A 71 32.49 27.99 -7.11
CA LEU A 71 32.89 27.60 -8.46
C LEU A 71 31.75 26.85 -9.16
N ILE A 72 31.40 27.26 -10.38
CA ILE A 72 30.33 26.65 -11.20
C ILE A 72 30.90 25.96 -12.46
N SER A 73 31.99 26.46 -13.03
CA SER A 73 32.63 25.87 -14.22
C SER A 73 34.12 26.15 -14.29
N ASP A 74 34.90 25.17 -14.74
CA ASP A 74 36.36 25.22 -14.90
C ASP A 74 36.74 24.68 -16.30
N THR A 75 36.72 25.55 -17.31
CA THR A 75 36.95 25.18 -18.71
C THR A 75 38.27 25.75 -19.22
N THR A 76 39.30 24.91 -19.27
CA THR A 76 40.54 25.23 -19.99
C THR A 76 40.27 25.28 -21.51
N PRO A 77 40.75 26.30 -22.25
CA PRO A 77 40.67 26.31 -23.71
C PRO A 77 41.51 25.19 -24.34
N ASP A 78 40.89 24.42 -25.23
CA ASP A 78 41.54 23.39 -26.04
C ASP A 78 42.43 24.04 -27.13
N PRO A 79 43.70 23.64 -27.32
CA PRO A 79 44.54 24.18 -28.39
C PRO A 79 44.12 23.71 -29.79
N ASP A 80 44.12 24.66 -30.73
CA ASP A 80 43.80 24.53 -32.16
C ASP A 80 44.35 23.23 -32.82
N PRO A 81 43.53 22.46 -33.57
CA PRO A 81 43.99 21.23 -34.23
C PRO A 81 44.90 21.52 -35.42
N THR A 82 46.02 20.81 -35.51
CA THR A 82 46.90 20.83 -36.69
C THR A 82 46.28 20.10 -37.88
N PRO A 83 46.56 20.49 -39.14
CA PRO A 83 45.98 19.83 -40.31
C PRO A 83 46.61 18.46 -40.58
N ASP A 84 45.77 17.44 -40.79
CA ASP A 84 46.16 16.09 -41.22
C ASP A 84 46.09 15.98 -42.78
N PRO A 85 46.84 15.08 -43.44
CA PRO A 85 46.99 15.07 -44.90
C PRO A 85 45.96 14.22 -45.65
N ASP A 86 45.95 14.37 -46.99
CA ASP A 86 45.00 13.73 -47.93
C ASP A 86 44.85 12.20 -47.79
N PRO A 87 43.63 11.66 -48.00
CA PRO A 87 43.35 10.22 -47.96
C PRO A 87 43.83 9.49 -49.23
N THR A 88 44.17 8.20 -49.06
CA THR A 88 44.37 7.27 -50.18
C THR A 88 43.07 6.52 -50.51
N PRO A 89 42.87 6.03 -51.76
CA PRO A 89 41.60 5.43 -52.16
C PRO A 89 41.34 4.04 -51.59
N ASP A 90 40.08 3.78 -51.24
CA ASP A 90 39.55 2.51 -50.72
C ASP A 90 39.20 1.51 -51.86
N PRO A 91 39.25 0.17 -51.66
CA PRO A 91 38.84 -0.81 -52.67
C PRO A 91 37.31 -1.05 -52.72
N ASP A 92 36.83 -1.51 -53.89
CA ASP A 92 35.42 -1.86 -54.14
C ASP A 92 34.83 -2.91 -53.16
N PRO A 93 33.53 -2.82 -52.82
CA PRO A 93 32.83 -3.81 -52.01
C PRO A 93 32.52 -5.09 -52.79
N THR A 94 32.49 -6.22 -52.08
CA THR A 94 32.00 -7.50 -52.63
C THR A 94 30.48 -7.61 -52.51
N PRO A 95 29.78 -8.36 -53.39
CA PRO A 95 28.32 -8.44 -53.36
C PRO A 95 27.77 -9.23 -52.16
N ASP A 96 26.66 -8.72 -51.63
CA ASP A 96 25.85 -9.30 -50.54
C ASP A 96 25.11 -10.58 -51.02
N PRO A 97 25.02 -11.67 -50.23
CA PRO A 97 24.20 -12.84 -50.57
C PRO A 97 22.69 -12.60 -50.39
N ASP A 98 21.90 -13.21 -51.28
CA ASP A 98 20.42 -13.18 -51.29
C ASP A 98 19.79 -13.59 -49.94
N PRO A 99 18.69 -12.94 -49.49
CA PRO A 99 17.97 -13.33 -48.29
C PRO A 99 17.28 -14.70 -48.48
N THR A 100 17.42 -15.56 -47.49
CA THR A 100 16.64 -16.80 -47.39
C THR A 100 15.15 -16.49 -47.18
N PRO A 101 14.22 -17.28 -47.75
CA PRO A 101 12.79 -17.07 -47.54
C PRO A 101 12.41 -17.14 -46.06
N ASP A 102 11.56 -16.20 -45.64
CA ASP A 102 10.93 -16.15 -44.33
C ASP A 102 10.15 -17.46 -44.06
N PRO A 103 10.26 -18.09 -42.88
CA PRO A 103 9.34 -19.14 -42.49
C PRO A 103 7.92 -18.57 -42.35
N ASP A 104 6.91 -19.34 -42.79
CA ASP A 104 5.49 -19.01 -42.60
C ASP A 104 5.21 -18.63 -41.13
N PRO A 105 4.36 -17.62 -40.86
CA PRO A 105 3.95 -17.33 -39.50
C PRO A 105 3.28 -18.57 -38.91
N THR A 106 3.82 -19.02 -37.77
CA THR A 106 3.10 -19.94 -36.90
C THR A 106 1.74 -19.33 -36.57
N PRO A 107 0.63 -20.10 -36.60
CA PRO A 107 -0.65 -19.60 -36.15
C PRO A 107 -0.51 -18.98 -34.76
N ASP A 108 -1.00 -17.74 -34.64
CA ASP A 108 -1.16 -17.04 -33.36
C ASP A 108 -1.93 -17.97 -32.41
N PRO A 109 -1.51 -18.19 -31.15
CA PRO A 109 -2.33 -18.91 -30.19
C PRO A 109 -3.68 -18.22 -30.05
N ASP A 110 -4.75 -18.99 -30.24
CA ASP A 110 -6.12 -18.51 -30.15
C ASP A 110 -6.33 -17.89 -28.76
N PRO A 111 -6.70 -16.59 -28.63
CA PRO A 111 -6.87 -15.96 -27.33
C PRO A 111 -7.95 -16.67 -26.53
N ALA A 112 -7.64 -17.03 -25.29
CA ALA A 112 -8.59 -17.68 -24.40
C ALA A 112 -9.89 -16.86 -24.30
N PRO A 113 -11.08 -17.49 -24.40
CA PRO A 113 -12.35 -16.80 -24.18
C PRO A 113 -12.42 -16.38 -22.71
N GLY A 114 -12.23 -15.09 -22.45
CA GLY A 114 -12.41 -14.51 -21.12
C GLY A 114 -13.83 -14.72 -20.59
N PRO A 115 -14.01 -14.64 -19.26
CA PRO A 115 -15.28 -14.97 -18.63
C PRO A 115 -16.39 -14.05 -19.10
N VAL A 116 -17.36 -14.66 -19.76
CA VAL A 116 -18.67 -14.08 -20.04
C VAL A 116 -19.70 -14.96 -19.36
N ASP A 117 -20.16 -14.50 -18.19
CA ASP A 117 -21.47 -14.90 -17.69
C ASP A 117 -22.55 -14.62 -18.76
N ASP A 118 -23.69 -15.31 -18.65
CA ASP A 118 -24.76 -15.40 -19.67
C ASP A 118 -25.27 -14.03 -20.18
N LEU A 119 -25.00 -12.92 -19.47
CA LEU A 119 -25.34 -11.55 -19.86
C LEU A 119 -24.40 -10.92 -20.90
N CYS A 120 -23.15 -11.37 -21.02
CA CYS A 120 -22.14 -10.79 -21.91
C CYS A 120 -21.69 -11.69 -23.05
N VAL A 121 -22.17 -12.94 -23.10
CA VAL A 121 -21.72 -13.98 -24.06
C VAL A 121 -21.92 -13.60 -25.54
N GLU A 122 -22.80 -12.63 -25.83
CA GLU A 122 -23.04 -12.12 -27.19
C GLU A 122 -22.07 -11.01 -27.64
N PHE A 123 -21.17 -10.54 -26.76
CA PHE A 123 -20.28 -9.40 -27.03
C PHE A 123 -18.82 -9.81 -27.30
N ASN A 124 -18.14 -9.01 -28.13
CA ASN A 124 -16.71 -9.14 -28.40
C ASN A 124 -15.88 -8.83 -27.13
N VAL A 125 -15.00 -9.73 -26.70
CA VAL A 125 -14.05 -9.49 -25.60
C VAL A 125 -12.76 -8.85 -26.16
N TYR A 126 -12.29 -7.76 -25.57
CA TYR A 126 -11.00 -7.14 -25.92
C TYR A 126 -9.84 -8.13 -25.68
N PRO A 127 -8.83 -8.25 -26.58
CA PRO A 127 -8.52 -7.40 -27.73
C PRO A 127 -9.22 -7.78 -29.06
N ASN A 128 -10.19 -8.69 -29.07
CA ASN A 128 -10.90 -9.09 -30.29
C ASN A 128 -11.94 -8.02 -30.71
N TRP A 129 -11.45 -6.98 -31.39
CA TRP A 129 -12.22 -5.83 -31.86
C TRP A 129 -13.42 -6.17 -32.77
N THR A 130 -14.55 -5.49 -32.55
CA THR A 130 -15.75 -5.61 -33.42
C THR A 130 -15.49 -5.28 -34.89
N ARG A 131 -14.41 -4.56 -35.20
CA ARG A 131 -13.99 -4.17 -36.56
C ARG A 131 -12.52 -4.50 -36.87
N GLY A 132 -11.92 -5.45 -36.14
CA GLY A 132 -10.54 -5.93 -36.35
C GLY A 132 -9.47 -5.14 -35.61
N ASP A 133 -9.48 -3.80 -35.70
CA ASP A 133 -8.53 -2.91 -35.01
C ASP A 133 -9.21 -1.74 -34.26
N HIS A 134 -10.54 -1.66 -34.29
CA HIS A 134 -11.32 -0.58 -33.69
C HIS A 134 -12.77 -1.00 -33.38
N ALA A 135 -13.51 -0.13 -32.70
CA ALA A 135 -14.96 -0.15 -32.55
C ALA A 135 -15.59 1.09 -33.18
N ASN A 136 -16.81 0.95 -33.74
CA ASN A 136 -17.59 2.09 -34.23
C ASN A 136 -18.67 2.50 -33.22
N GLY A 137 -19.10 3.76 -33.28
CA GLY A 137 -20.13 4.29 -32.38
C GLY A 137 -21.41 3.44 -32.39
N GLY A 138 -21.73 2.84 -31.24
CA GLY A 138 -22.82 1.90 -31.05
C GLY A 138 -22.39 0.46 -30.78
N ASP A 139 -21.18 0.06 -31.17
CA ASP A 139 -20.59 -1.25 -30.91
C ASP A 139 -20.39 -1.48 -29.40
N ILE A 140 -20.49 -2.72 -28.95
CA ILE A 140 -20.29 -3.12 -27.54
C ILE A 140 -19.14 -4.12 -27.47
N MET A 141 -18.25 -3.92 -26.50
CA MET A 141 -17.13 -4.81 -26.20
C MET A 141 -16.97 -5.01 -24.70
N VAL A 142 -16.53 -6.20 -24.30
CA VAL A 142 -16.22 -6.55 -22.91
C VAL A 142 -14.73 -6.33 -22.66
N ASN A 143 -14.41 -5.70 -21.53
CA ASN A 143 -13.08 -5.62 -20.94
C ASN A 143 -13.22 -5.72 -19.42
N ASP A 144 -12.33 -6.45 -18.74
CA ASP A 144 -12.34 -6.64 -17.27
C ASP A 144 -13.73 -6.98 -16.66
N ASN A 145 -14.44 -7.95 -17.25
CA ASN A 145 -15.80 -8.36 -16.88
C ASN A 145 -16.89 -7.26 -16.97
N VAL A 146 -16.61 -6.16 -17.69
CA VAL A 146 -17.53 -5.05 -17.93
C VAL A 146 -17.76 -4.87 -19.42
N ALA A 147 -19.03 -4.81 -19.84
CA ALA A 147 -19.39 -4.40 -21.19
C ALA A 147 -19.37 -2.86 -21.28
N TYR A 148 -18.68 -2.37 -22.31
CA TYR A 148 -18.61 -0.96 -22.68
C TYR A 148 -19.16 -0.77 -24.09
N LYS A 149 -19.86 0.33 -24.29
CA LYS A 149 -20.40 0.75 -25.58
C LYS A 149 -19.58 1.89 -26.15
N ALA A 150 -19.07 1.76 -27.37
CA ALA A 150 -18.37 2.84 -28.06
C ALA A 150 -19.34 3.99 -28.34
N ASN A 151 -19.01 5.20 -27.89
CA ASN A 151 -19.78 6.42 -28.11
C ASN A 151 -19.60 6.96 -29.55
N TRP A 152 -18.41 6.78 -30.11
CA TRP A 152 -18.04 7.11 -31.50
C TRP A 152 -16.96 6.12 -31.99
N TRP A 153 -16.28 6.41 -33.12
CA TRP A 153 -15.14 5.59 -33.56
C TRP A 153 -14.02 5.63 -32.55
N THR A 154 -13.50 4.48 -32.13
CA THR A 154 -12.38 4.39 -31.18
C THR A 154 -11.53 3.15 -31.37
N ALA A 155 -10.24 3.28 -31.08
CA ALA A 155 -9.26 2.20 -30.99
C ALA A 155 -8.57 2.15 -29.61
N SER A 156 -9.11 2.86 -28.60
CA SER A 156 -8.65 2.78 -27.20
C SER A 156 -9.34 1.65 -26.44
N VAL A 157 -8.67 1.08 -25.44
CA VAL A 157 -9.14 -0.10 -24.69
C VAL A 157 -10.56 0.16 -24.12
N PRO A 158 -11.50 -0.80 -24.19
CA PRO A 158 -12.86 -0.57 -23.71
C PRO A 158 -12.89 -0.13 -22.25
N GLY A 159 -13.42 1.08 -22.02
CA GLY A 159 -13.49 1.72 -20.71
C GLY A 159 -12.27 2.55 -20.31
N SER A 160 -11.27 2.76 -21.17
CA SER A 160 -10.07 3.56 -20.83
C SER A 160 -10.25 5.08 -20.96
N ASP A 161 -11.26 5.55 -21.69
CA ASP A 161 -11.53 6.98 -21.92
C ASP A 161 -13.00 7.25 -22.32
N ASP A 162 -13.34 8.53 -22.48
CA ASP A 162 -14.68 9.04 -22.82
C ASP A 162 -15.24 8.54 -24.17
N SER A 163 -14.43 7.91 -25.03
CA SER A 163 -14.95 7.26 -26.24
C SER A 163 -15.77 6.01 -25.92
N TRP A 164 -15.76 5.55 -24.67
CA TRP A 164 -16.57 4.46 -24.15
C TRP A 164 -17.59 4.94 -23.11
N GLY A 165 -18.81 4.41 -23.20
CA GLY A 165 -19.80 4.49 -22.14
C GLY A 165 -19.96 3.12 -21.47
N HIS A 166 -20.03 3.09 -20.15
CA HIS A 166 -20.39 1.87 -19.40
C HIS A 166 -21.75 1.33 -19.89
N HIS A 167 -21.84 0.02 -20.17
CA HIS A 167 -23.07 -0.64 -20.60
C HIS A 167 -23.68 -1.48 -19.47
N LEU A 168 -22.93 -2.46 -18.95
CA LEU A 168 -23.30 -3.31 -17.81
C LEU A 168 -22.07 -4.06 -17.28
N ASN A 169 -22.10 -4.49 -16.02
CA ASN A 169 -21.15 -5.50 -15.52
C ASN A 169 -21.70 -6.89 -15.86
N CYS A 170 -20.86 -7.80 -16.34
CA CYS A 170 -21.28 -9.08 -16.91
C CYS A 170 -21.87 -10.06 -15.86
N ASP A 171 -21.49 -9.87 -14.61
CA ASP A 171 -21.95 -10.60 -13.42
C ASP A 171 -23.24 -10.05 -12.76
N SER A 172 -23.91 -9.10 -13.43
CA SER A 172 -25.10 -8.37 -12.95
C SER A 172 -24.91 -7.39 -11.78
N THR A 173 -23.67 -7.13 -11.33
CA THR A 173 -23.41 -6.08 -10.32
C THR A 173 -23.81 -4.68 -10.83
N PRO A 174 -24.16 -3.74 -9.93
CA PRO A 174 -24.63 -2.42 -10.33
C PRO A 174 -23.59 -1.61 -11.15
N PRO A 175 -23.99 -0.89 -12.21
CA PRO A 175 -23.12 0.03 -12.94
C PRO A 175 -22.35 1.00 -12.02
N GLY A 176 -21.04 1.13 -12.25
CA GLY A 176 -20.15 1.98 -11.44
C GLY A 176 -19.71 1.36 -10.11
N THR A 177 -20.03 0.10 -9.84
CA THR A 177 -19.39 -0.71 -8.79
C THR A 177 -18.41 -1.71 -9.40
N ALA A 178 -17.48 -2.21 -8.58
CA ALA A 178 -16.53 -3.24 -8.97
C ALA A 178 -17.27 -4.53 -9.39
N PRO A 179 -16.92 -5.17 -10.53
CA PRO A 179 -17.42 -6.49 -10.86
C PRO A 179 -16.89 -7.54 -9.87
N LEU A 180 -17.63 -8.65 -9.74
CA LEU A 180 -17.29 -9.79 -8.88
C LEU A 180 -15.93 -10.40 -9.24
N LEU A 181 -15.57 -10.41 -10.52
CA LEU A 181 -14.21 -10.73 -10.96
C LEU A 181 -13.48 -9.43 -11.28
N SER A 182 -12.72 -8.93 -10.30
CA SER A 182 -11.89 -7.73 -10.43
C SER A 182 -10.70 -7.79 -9.49
N LEU A 183 -9.66 -7.00 -9.78
CA LEU A 183 -8.46 -6.87 -8.94
C LEU A 183 -8.87 -6.50 -7.50
N PRO A 184 -8.58 -7.34 -6.50
CA PRO A 184 -8.88 -7.01 -5.12
C PRO A 184 -8.09 -5.80 -4.63
N ASN A 185 -8.83 -4.93 -3.93
CA ASN A 185 -8.27 -3.84 -3.15
C ASN A 185 -8.88 -3.90 -1.73
N PRO A 186 -8.57 -4.96 -0.96
CA PRO A 186 -9.24 -5.23 0.29
C PRO A 186 -8.86 -4.19 1.36
N MET A 187 -9.84 -3.82 2.19
CA MET A 187 -9.66 -2.83 3.26
C MET A 187 -8.84 -3.37 4.43
N ASP A 188 -8.88 -4.70 4.62
CA ASP A 188 -8.22 -5.48 5.66
C ASP A 188 -7.45 -6.65 5.02
N PRO A 189 -6.33 -7.11 5.62
CA PRO A 189 -5.56 -8.22 5.07
C PRO A 189 -6.23 -9.59 5.30
N VAL A 190 -5.85 -10.57 4.47
CA VAL A 190 -6.27 -11.97 4.68
C VAL A 190 -5.69 -12.51 5.98
N ARG A 191 -6.53 -13.15 6.79
CA ARG A 191 -6.11 -13.80 8.05
C ARG A 191 -5.20 -15.00 7.75
N LEU A 192 -4.01 -14.99 8.36
CA LEU A 192 -2.96 -16.00 8.13
C LEU A 192 -2.97 -17.13 9.17
N GLU A 193 -4.09 -17.31 9.87
CA GLU A 193 -4.30 -18.41 10.81
C GLU A 193 -4.72 -19.67 10.05
N VAL A 194 -3.91 -20.73 10.15
CA VAL A 194 -4.20 -22.05 9.59
C VAL A 194 -4.14 -23.07 10.73
N SER A 195 -5.19 -23.87 10.89
CA SER A 195 -5.26 -24.85 11.99
C SER A 195 -4.08 -25.84 11.92
N GLY A 196 -3.41 -26.04 13.06
CA GLY A 196 -2.19 -26.83 13.20
C GLY A 196 -0.88 -26.06 12.97
N TRP A 197 -0.92 -24.80 12.52
CA TRP A 197 0.26 -23.96 12.27
C TRP A 197 0.43 -22.89 13.37
N PRO A 198 1.67 -22.47 13.68
CA PRO A 198 1.94 -21.47 14.71
C PRO A 198 1.61 -20.04 14.25
N SER A 199 1.55 -19.10 15.19
CA SER A 199 1.35 -17.66 14.93
C SER A 199 2.57 -16.91 14.39
N ASN A 200 3.63 -17.64 14.04
CA ASN A 200 4.84 -17.11 13.42
C ASN A 200 5.00 -17.75 12.05
N PHE A 201 5.56 -16.99 11.10
CA PHE A 201 5.81 -17.47 9.75
C PHE A 201 6.72 -18.71 9.80
N VAL A 202 6.32 -19.78 9.11
CA VAL A 202 7.08 -21.04 9.13
C VAL A 202 8.01 -21.13 7.93
N VAL A 203 9.27 -21.46 8.18
CA VAL A 203 10.25 -21.80 7.14
C VAL A 203 10.69 -23.24 7.39
N THR A 204 10.53 -24.11 6.39
CA THR A 204 10.77 -25.54 6.52
C THR A 204 11.48 -26.15 5.31
N SER A 205 12.06 -27.33 5.54
CA SER A 205 12.74 -28.20 4.57
C SER A 205 12.49 -29.65 4.96
N PRO A 206 12.80 -30.65 4.12
CA PRO A 206 12.49 -32.05 4.43
C PRO A 206 13.12 -32.59 5.73
N ALA A 207 14.23 -32.04 6.21
CA ALA A 207 14.86 -32.39 7.49
C ALA A 207 14.34 -31.60 8.71
N THR A 208 13.42 -30.65 8.55
CA THR A 208 12.96 -29.77 9.63
C THR A 208 11.99 -30.49 10.59
N LEU A 209 12.52 -30.98 11.71
CA LEU A 209 11.78 -31.84 12.67
C LEU A 209 10.66 -31.15 13.47
N ASN A 210 10.64 -29.81 13.51
CA ASN A 210 9.70 -29.03 14.33
C ASN A 210 8.61 -28.32 13.50
N ALA A 211 8.56 -28.55 12.18
CA ALA A 211 7.51 -27.99 11.34
C ALA A 211 6.18 -28.76 11.54
N PRO A 212 5.02 -28.11 11.30
CA PRO A 212 3.74 -28.80 11.18
C PRO A 212 3.83 -29.93 10.15
N ALA A 213 3.23 -31.08 10.45
CA ALA A 213 3.31 -32.25 9.59
C ALA A 213 2.51 -32.02 8.30
N THR A 214 3.13 -32.33 7.16
CA THR A 214 2.51 -32.22 5.83
C THR A 214 2.49 -33.57 5.10
N LEU A 215 1.47 -33.78 4.27
CA LEU A 215 1.30 -34.93 3.38
C LEU A 215 1.03 -34.40 1.97
N VAL A 216 1.92 -34.70 1.03
CA VAL A 216 1.70 -34.38 -0.39
C VAL A 216 0.93 -35.53 -1.04
N ILE A 217 -0.12 -35.22 -1.78
CA ILE A 217 -0.90 -36.17 -2.58
C ILE A 217 -0.82 -35.73 -4.05
N ASP A 218 -0.12 -36.50 -4.86
CA ASP A 218 -0.09 -36.32 -6.31
C ASP A 218 -1.42 -36.80 -6.92
N THR A 219 -2.04 -35.95 -7.73
CA THR A 219 -3.29 -36.29 -8.43
C THR A 219 -3.02 -37.10 -9.71
N ILE A 220 -4.09 -37.55 -10.36
CA ILE A 220 -4.02 -38.03 -11.74
C ILE A 220 -3.72 -36.86 -12.68
N GLY A 221 -2.69 -37.01 -13.51
CA GLY A 221 -2.30 -35.97 -14.46
C GLY A 221 -3.36 -35.67 -15.51
N SER A 222 -3.43 -34.40 -15.94
CA SER A 222 -4.40 -33.86 -16.91
C SER A 222 -4.65 -34.76 -18.12
N SER A 223 -3.58 -35.24 -18.75
CA SER A 223 -3.63 -36.12 -19.94
C SER A 223 -4.31 -37.48 -19.72
N ASP A 224 -4.45 -37.94 -18.47
CA ASP A 224 -4.99 -39.25 -18.10
C ASP A 224 -6.42 -39.19 -17.52
N LEU A 225 -7.00 -38.00 -17.33
CA LEU A 225 -8.33 -37.79 -16.70
C LEU A 225 -9.48 -38.55 -17.38
N SER A 226 -9.37 -38.79 -18.69
CA SER A 226 -10.38 -39.54 -19.46
C SER A 226 -10.34 -41.06 -19.24
N ASP A 227 -9.26 -41.61 -18.65
CA ASP A 227 -9.17 -43.03 -18.29
C ASP A 227 -9.82 -43.26 -16.93
N THR A 228 -11.09 -43.69 -16.93
CA THR A 228 -11.86 -43.99 -15.73
C THR A 228 -11.18 -45.01 -14.81
N THR A 229 -10.33 -45.91 -15.34
CA THR A 229 -9.61 -46.90 -14.51
C THR A 229 -8.48 -46.23 -13.74
N LYS A 230 -7.68 -45.38 -14.42
CA LYS A 230 -6.66 -44.56 -13.75
C LYS A 230 -7.28 -43.61 -12.74
N LEU A 231 -8.37 -42.94 -13.10
CA LEU A 231 -9.09 -42.02 -12.22
C LEU A 231 -9.63 -42.74 -10.96
N THR A 232 -10.19 -43.94 -11.11
CA THR A 232 -10.63 -44.77 -9.97
C THR A 232 -9.44 -45.11 -9.06
N ASN A 233 -8.30 -45.52 -9.64
CA ASN A 233 -7.09 -45.85 -8.86
C ASN A 233 -6.51 -44.62 -8.13
N ALA A 234 -6.61 -43.42 -8.72
CA ALA A 234 -6.22 -42.18 -8.08
C ALA A 234 -7.12 -41.87 -6.86
N PHE A 235 -8.45 -42.00 -7.00
CA PHE A 235 -9.37 -41.84 -5.86
C PHE A 235 -9.15 -42.90 -4.76
N VAL A 236 -8.86 -44.16 -5.12
CA VAL A 236 -8.48 -45.20 -4.13
C VAL A 236 -7.21 -44.79 -3.36
N SER A 237 -6.22 -44.24 -4.05
CA SER A 237 -4.95 -43.80 -3.45
C SER A 237 -5.15 -42.59 -2.53
N LEU A 238 -5.94 -41.61 -2.96
CA LEU A 238 -6.37 -40.46 -2.16
C LEU A 238 -7.05 -40.91 -0.87
N ILE A 239 -8.08 -41.76 -0.96
CA ILE A 239 -8.84 -42.27 0.19
C ILE A 239 -7.89 -42.94 1.20
N GLN A 240 -7.03 -43.85 0.74
CA GLN A 240 -6.10 -44.58 1.61
C GLN A 240 -5.07 -43.67 2.28
N ALA A 241 -4.63 -42.60 1.63
CA ALA A 241 -3.72 -41.61 2.21
C ALA A 241 -4.41 -40.73 3.25
N VAL A 242 -5.64 -40.31 2.98
CA VAL A 242 -6.44 -39.42 3.85
C VAL A 242 -6.92 -40.13 5.12
N GLU A 243 -7.36 -41.41 5.03
CA GLU A 243 -7.82 -42.18 6.19
C GLU A 243 -6.78 -42.31 7.32
N VAL A 244 -5.49 -42.10 7.02
CA VAL A 244 -4.38 -42.12 7.99
C VAL A 244 -3.76 -40.75 8.25
N ALA A 245 -4.23 -39.67 7.61
CA ALA A 245 -3.66 -38.33 7.73
C ALA A 245 -3.90 -37.69 9.12
N GLY A 246 -5.06 -37.95 9.73
CA GLY A 246 -5.41 -37.40 11.04
C GLY A 246 -5.55 -35.87 11.02
N SER A 247 -4.57 -35.17 11.62
CA SER A 247 -4.46 -33.70 11.60
C SER A 247 -3.26 -33.18 10.79
N THR A 248 -2.68 -34.03 9.94
CA THR A 248 -1.58 -33.67 9.03
C THR A 248 -2.12 -32.77 7.92
N SER A 249 -1.46 -31.65 7.62
CA SER A 249 -1.89 -30.78 6.52
C SER A 249 -1.67 -31.44 5.16
N VAL A 250 -2.68 -31.46 4.29
CA VAL A 250 -2.63 -32.10 2.98
C VAL A 250 -2.36 -31.08 1.87
N ILE A 251 -1.35 -31.34 1.05
CA ILE A 251 -1.02 -30.54 -0.14
C ILE A 251 -1.39 -31.37 -1.36
N ILE A 252 -2.40 -30.94 -2.12
CA ILE A 252 -2.89 -31.62 -3.31
C ILE A 252 -2.08 -31.11 -4.52
N ASN A 253 -1.14 -31.92 -4.98
CA ASN A 253 -0.23 -31.58 -6.07
C ASN A 253 -0.81 -32.00 -7.42
N SER A 254 -1.03 -31.05 -8.33
CA SER A 254 -1.84 -31.27 -9.53
C SER A 254 -1.50 -30.33 -10.69
N ASP A 255 -1.31 -30.89 -11.89
CA ASP A 255 -1.24 -30.12 -13.16
C ASP A 255 -2.63 -29.73 -13.70
N VAL A 256 -3.70 -30.40 -13.25
CA VAL A 256 -5.07 -30.22 -13.75
C VAL A 256 -5.60 -28.79 -13.57
N LEU A 257 -5.29 -28.12 -12.47
CA LEU A 257 -5.75 -26.73 -12.25
C LEU A 257 -4.98 -25.75 -13.14
N ASP A 258 -3.67 -25.91 -13.26
CA ASP A 258 -2.87 -25.12 -14.21
C ASP A 258 -3.39 -25.30 -15.64
N ALA A 259 -3.69 -26.55 -16.05
CA ALA A 259 -4.26 -26.87 -17.37
C ALA A 259 -5.70 -26.33 -17.57
N ALA A 260 -6.49 -26.20 -16.49
CA ALA A 260 -7.85 -25.68 -16.55
C ALA A 260 -7.93 -24.14 -16.47
N THR A 261 -6.85 -23.45 -16.10
CA THR A 261 -6.86 -22.00 -15.82
C THR A 261 -7.29 -21.16 -17.03
N ALA A 262 -6.96 -21.59 -18.24
CA ALA A 262 -7.26 -20.82 -19.46
C ALA A 262 -8.74 -20.89 -19.89
N ASP A 263 -9.47 -21.96 -19.59
CA ASP A 263 -10.80 -22.22 -20.16
C ASP A 263 -11.81 -22.87 -19.20
N LYS A 264 -11.49 -22.89 -17.90
CA LYS A 264 -12.24 -23.57 -16.83
C LYS A 264 -12.31 -25.10 -17.00
N GLY A 265 -11.34 -25.68 -17.71
CA GLY A 265 -11.22 -27.12 -17.96
C GLY A 265 -12.06 -27.64 -19.12
N GLN A 266 -12.57 -26.77 -20.00
CA GLN A 266 -13.38 -27.18 -21.16
C GLN A 266 -12.59 -28.10 -22.10
N ALA A 267 -11.30 -27.83 -22.34
CA ALA A 267 -10.39 -28.65 -23.14
C ALA A 267 -10.08 -30.02 -22.54
N LEU A 268 -10.26 -30.19 -21.22
CA LEU A 268 -10.12 -31.49 -20.55
C LEU A 268 -11.33 -32.41 -20.84
N GLY A 269 -12.46 -31.84 -21.23
CA GLY A 269 -13.68 -32.55 -21.60
C GLY A 269 -14.40 -33.20 -20.42
N ALA A 270 -15.24 -34.20 -20.72
CA ALA A 270 -16.02 -34.91 -19.71
C ALA A 270 -15.14 -35.89 -18.91
N ILE A 271 -15.25 -35.85 -17.58
CA ILE A 271 -14.48 -36.66 -16.64
C ILE A 271 -15.47 -37.52 -15.87
N ALA A 272 -15.31 -38.85 -15.85
CA ALA A 272 -16.27 -39.77 -15.23
C ALA A 272 -16.13 -39.83 -13.69
N VAL A 273 -16.19 -38.67 -13.03
CA VAL A 273 -15.95 -38.46 -11.60
C VAL A 273 -16.86 -39.33 -10.75
N LYS A 274 -18.18 -39.27 -10.98
CA LYS A 274 -19.17 -39.95 -10.13
C LYS A 274 -19.03 -41.46 -10.21
N GLN A 275 -18.76 -41.98 -11.40
CA GLN A 275 -18.49 -43.40 -11.61
C GLN A 275 -17.19 -43.84 -10.90
N ALA A 276 -16.11 -43.08 -11.08
CA ALA A 276 -14.79 -43.44 -10.55
C ALA A 276 -14.72 -43.33 -9.02
N LEU A 277 -15.30 -42.28 -8.43
CA LEU A 277 -15.33 -42.10 -6.97
C LEU A 277 -16.22 -43.15 -6.30
N THR A 278 -17.40 -43.46 -6.86
CA THR A 278 -18.25 -44.54 -6.34
C THR A 278 -17.51 -45.88 -6.35
N ALA A 279 -16.82 -46.22 -7.45
CA ALA A 279 -16.04 -47.44 -7.55
C ALA A 279 -14.85 -47.46 -6.57
N ALA A 280 -14.23 -46.32 -6.29
CA ALA A 280 -13.17 -46.20 -5.30
C ALA A 280 -13.68 -46.41 -3.86
N VAL A 281 -14.82 -45.80 -3.50
CA VAL A 281 -15.49 -45.99 -2.21
C VAL A 281 -15.90 -47.45 -1.99
N ASP A 282 -16.48 -48.09 -3.00
CA ASP A 282 -16.81 -49.53 -2.97
C ASP A 282 -15.55 -50.41 -2.79
N ALA A 283 -14.43 -50.03 -3.40
CA ALA A 283 -13.16 -50.78 -3.35
C ALA A 283 -12.42 -50.65 -2.01
N THR A 284 -12.56 -49.51 -1.31
CA THR A 284 -11.93 -49.25 0.00
C THR A 284 -12.84 -49.59 1.18
N GLY A 285 -14.17 -49.52 1.00
CA GLY A 285 -15.16 -49.64 2.08
C GLY A 285 -15.38 -48.36 2.89
N SER A 286 -14.89 -47.22 2.39
CA SER A 286 -14.94 -45.92 3.06
C SER A 286 -16.37 -45.39 3.20
N GLN A 287 -16.57 -44.42 4.10
CA GLN A 287 -17.89 -43.90 4.46
C GLN A 287 -18.09 -42.48 3.91
N ILE A 288 -18.25 -42.36 2.59
CA ILE A 288 -18.64 -41.10 1.91
C ILE A 288 -20.10 -41.24 1.47
N ASP A 289 -20.93 -40.22 1.69
CA ASP A 289 -22.35 -40.28 1.33
C ASP A 289 -22.53 -40.27 -0.19
N ILE A 290 -23.28 -41.25 -0.71
CA ILE A 290 -23.56 -41.38 -2.13
C ILE A 290 -24.36 -40.19 -2.69
N ASN A 291 -25.10 -39.45 -1.86
CA ASN A 291 -25.81 -38.24 -2.27
C ASN A 291 -24.83 -37.10 -2.56
N ASP A 292 -23.77 -36.97 -1.75
CA ASP A 292 -22.73 -35.96 -1.95
C ASP A 292 -21.93 -36.27 -3.22
N ILE A 293 -21.60 -37.56 -3.46
CA ILE A 293 -21.01 -38.01 -4.74
C ILE A 293 -21.94 -37.66 -5.92
N ASN A 294 -23.24 -37.92 -5.82
CA ASN A 294 -24.20 -37.64 -6.90
C ASN A 294 -24.40 -36.13 -7.17
N ALA A 295 -24.09 -35.26 -6.20
CA ALA A 295 -24.17 -33.81 -6.35
C ALA A 295 -23.02 -33.21 -7.18
N LEU A 296 -21.89 -33.92 -7.29
CA LEU A 296 -20.75 -33.52 -8.13
C LEU A 296 -21.13 -33.50 -9.62
N SER A 297 -20.38 -32.75 -10.43
CA SER A 297 -20.42 -32.83 -11.90
C SER A 297 -19.45 -33.88 -12.46
N ASP A 298 -19.56 -34.20 -13.75
CA ASP A 298 -18.67 -35.15 -14.46
C ASP A 298 -17.72 -34.38 -15.41
N ASP A 299 -16.95 -33.46 -14.83
CA ASP A 299 -16.03 -32.52 -15.47
C ASP A 299 -14.89 -32.12 -14.50
N ALA A 300 -14.05 -31.16 -14.90
CA ALA A 300 -12.92 -30.69 -14.10
C ALA A 300 -13.32 -30.05 -12.75
N GLN A 301 -14.47 -29.37 -12.70
CA GLN A 301 -15.01 -28.81 -11.46
C GLN A 301 -15.40 -29.93 -10.48
N GLY A 302 -16.21 -30.88 -10.94
CA GLY A 302 -16.66 -32.01 -10.12
C GLY A 302 -15.49 -32.89 -9.67
N TRP A 303 -14.46 -33.00 -10.50
CA TRP A 303 -13.22 -33.70 -10.18
C TRP A 303 -12.46 -33.03 -9.03
N ALA A 304 -12.30 -31.69 -9.04
CA ALA A 304 -11.64 -30.99 -7.96
C ALA A 304 -12.48 -31.00 -6.67
N GLN A 305 -13.79 -30.80 -6.80
CA GLN A 305 -14.75 -30.91 -5.69
C GLN A 305 -14.77 -32.32 -5.05
N ALA A 306 -14.50 -33.38 -5.83
CA ALA A 306 -14.38 -34.74 -5.30
C ALA A 306 -13.20 -34.89 -4.31
N TYR A 307 -12.05 -34.27 -4.59
CA TYR A 307 -10.90 -34.29 -3.66
C TYR A 307 -11.21 -33.55 -2.36
N ASN A 308 -11.78 -32.34 -2.49
CA ASN A 308 -12.28 -31.54 -1.37
C ASN A 308 -13.27 -32.34 -0.49
N LEU A 309 -14.25 -33.01 -1.10
CA LEU A 309 -15.22 -33.86 -0.41
C LEU A 309 -14.54 -35.03 0.33
N VAL A 310 -13.64 -35.77 -0.33
CA VAL A 310 -12.95 -36.93 0.26
C VAL A 310 -12.11 -36.51 1.48
N ILE A 311 -11.32 -35.44 1.36
CA ILE A 311 -10.45 -34.97 2.44
C ILE A 311 -11.29 -34.48 3.62
N SER A 312 -12.27 -33.63 3.37
CA SER A 312 -13.12 -33.06 4.42
C SER A 312 -13.97 -34.12 5.14
N THR A 313 -14.37 -35.19 4.45
CA THR A 313 -15.16 -36.29 5.02
C THR A 313 -14.31 -37.24 5.86
N LEU A 314 -13.14 -37.65 5.35
CA LEU A 314 -12.34 -38.72 5.96
C LEU A 314 -11.26 -38.20 6.92
N ALA A 315 -10.81 -36.95 6.77
CA ALA A 315 -9.86 -36.29 7.67
C ALA A 315 -10.32 -34.87 8.06
N PRO A 316 -11.48 -34.69 8.75
CA PRO A 316 -12.04 -33.38 9.12
C PRO A 316 -11.21 -32.57 10.15
N GLN A 317 -9.98 -33.00 10.46
CA GLN A 317 -9.02 -32.30 11.32
C GLN A 317 -7.71 -31.98 10.59
N ALA A 318 -7.53 -32.47 9.35
CA ALA A 318 -6.49 -32.05 8.45
C ALA A 318 -6.91 -30.72 7.81
N THR A 319 -5.99 -29.76 7.74
CA THR A 319 -6.12 -28.62 6.82
C THR A 319 -5.63 -29.03 5.44
N PHE A 320 -6.17 -28.46 4.37
CA PHE A 320 -5.70 -28.82 3.02
C PHE A 320 -5.71 -27.67 2.02
N GLY A 321 -4.90 -27.82 0.97
CA GLY A 321 -4.74 -26.82 -0.08
C GLY A 321 -4.27 -27.38 -1.41
N TRP A 322 -4.65 -26.71 -2.49
CA TRP A 322 -4.28 -27.08 -3.86
C TRP A 322 -3.01 -26.37 -4.32
N THR A 323 -2.16 -27.06 -5.07
CA THR A 323 -1.04 -26.44 -5.77
C THR A 323 -1.49 -25.67 -7.01
N LEU A 324 -0.91 -24.50 -7.21
CA LEU A 324 -0.84 -23.78 -8.47
C LEU A 324 0.64 -23.48 -8.81
N SER A 325 0.95 -23.42 -10.09
CA SER A 325 2.30 -23.07 -10.54
C SER A 325 2.46 -21.56 -10.67
N ILE A 326 3.56 -21.00 -10.12
CA ILE A 326 4.05 -19.68 -10.54
C ILE A 326 4.59 -19.84 -11.96
N GLY A 327 3.72 -19.56 -12.93
CA GLY A 327 3.95 -19.76 -14.36
C GLY A 327 4.88 -18.72 -15.00
N ASP A 328 5.02 -18.82 -16.32
CA ASP A 328 6.03 -18.06 -17.06
C ASP A 328 5.79 -16.54 -17.09
N PHE A 329 4.56 -16.07 -16.81
CA PHE A 329 4.25 -14.64 -16.65
C PHE A 329 5.18 -13.94 -15.65
N ALA A 330 5.71 -14.66 -14.66
CA ALA A 330 6.60 -14.12 -13.65
C ALA A 330 7.98 -13.71 -14.21
N TYR A 331 8.35 -14.14 -15.43
CA TYR A 331 9.58 -13.72 -16.10
C TYR A 331 9.41 -12.42 -16.91
N ASP A 332 8.18 -12.07 -17.28
CA ASP A 332 7.85 -10.87 -18.05
C ASP A 332 7.91 -9.61 -17.17
N THR A 333 8.06 -8.44 -17.82
CA THR A 333 8.00 -7.15 -17.14
C THR A 333 6.55 -6.69 -17.01
N HIS A 334 6.09 -6.47 -15.78
CA HIS A 334 4.78 -5.89 -15.50
C HIS A 334 4.92 -4.45 -15.00
N SER A 335 4.04 -3.56 -15.48
CA SER A 335 4.01 -2.14 -15.09
C SER A 335 3.71 -1.95 -13.60
N GLY A 336 2.80 -2.77 -13.07
CA GLY A 336 2.31 -2.75 -11.70
C GLY A 336 1.22 -3.82 -11.47
N ARG A 337 0.39 -3.64 -10.44
CA ARG A 337 -0.58 -4.63 -9.96
C ARG A 337 -1.59 -5.04 -11.03
N ARG A 338 -2.12 -4.08 -11.80
CA ARG A 338 -3.10 -4.35 -12.89
C ARG A 338 -2.53 -5.26 -13.98
N ALA A 339 -1.28 -5.05 -14.39
CA ALA A 339 -0.64 -5.88 -15.41
C ALA A 339 -0.49 -7.35 -14.94
N VAL A 340 -0.09 -7.57 -13.68
CA VAL A 340 -0.03 -8.92 -13.08
C VAL A 340 -1.42 -9.57 -13.02
N TRP A 341 -2.46 -8.80 -12.68
CA TRP A 341 -3.85 -9.28 -12.66
C TRP A 341 -4.29 -9.78 -14.05
N ASN A 342 -4.07 -8.95 -15.07
CA ASN A 342 -4.46 -9.23 -16.44
C ASN A 342 -3.64 -10.40 -17.04
N ALA A 343 -2.37 -10.55 -16.64
CA ALA A 343 -1.49 -11.60 -17.14
C ALA A 343 -1.73 -12.98 -16.51
N ALA A 344 -2.14 -13.07 -15.24
CA ALA A 344 -2.25 -14.36 -14.55
C ALA A 344 -3.32 -14.43 -13.44
N SER A 345 -3.40 -13.42 -12.57
CA SER A 345 -4.21 -13.53 -11.34
C SER A 345 -5.70 -13.61 -11.62
N GLY A 346 -6.20 -12.89 -12.64
CA GLY A 346 -7.62 -12.86 -13.00
C GLY A 346 -8.14 -14.24 -13.41
N ALA A 347 -7.50 -14.88 -14.39
CA ALA A 347 -7.87 -16.22 -14.85
C ALA A 347 -7.76 -17.29 -13.74
N THR A 348 -6.71 -17.21 -12.91
CA THR A 348 -6.53 -18.11 -11.77
C THR A 348 -7.66 -17.94 -10.74
N SER A 349 -7.98 -16.69 -10.38
CA SER A 349 -9.03 -16.38 -9.41
C SER A 349 -10.40 -16.81 -9.91
N ASP A 350 -10.67 -16.59 -11.19
CA ASP A 350 -11.90 -17.00 -11.87
C ASP A 350 -12.06 -18.53 -11.90
N LEU A 351 -11.01 -19.30 -12.21
CA LEU A 351 -11.03 -20.76 -12.13
C LEU A 351 -11.40 -21.23 -10.71
N LEU A 352 -10.65 -20.78 -9.70
CA LEU A 352 -10.80 -21.26 -8.32
C LEU A 352 -12.14 -20.85 -7.70
N SER A 353 -12.67 -19.68 -8.10
CA SER A 353 -14.01 -19.21 -7.75
C SER A 353 -15.10 -20.04 -8.43
N SER A 354 -14.98 -20.25 -9.76
CA SER A 354 -15.94 -21.03 -10.55
C SER A 354 -16.05 -22.48 -10.08
N PHE A 355 -14.95 -23.09 -9.64
CA PHE A 355 -14.94 -24.46 -9.10
C PHE A 355 -15.44 -24.53 -7.64
N GLU A 356 -15.68 -23.38 -6.99
CA GLU A 356 -16.12 -23.23 -5.59
C GLU A 356 -15.18 -23.84 -4.53
N LEU A 357 -13.90 -24.05 -4.84
CA LEU A 357 -12.97 -24.81 -3.98
C LEU A 357 -12.64 -24.14 -2.64
N TYR A 358 -12.82 -22.82 -2.55
CA TYR A 358 -12.49 -21.99 -1.38
C TYR A 358 -13.70 -21.23 -0.81
N LYS A 359 -14.91 -21.53 -1.30
CA LYS A 359 -16.15 -20.82 -0.96
C LYS A 359 -16.41 -20.87 0.56
N ALA A 360 -16.41 -19.70 1.21
CA ALA A 360 -16.38 -19.59 2.68
C ALA A 360 -17.48 -20.38 3.43
N GLU A 361 -18.69 -20.45 2.86
CA GLU A 361 -19.84 -21.17 3.42
C GLU A 361 -19.81 -22.69 3.15
N SER A 362 -18.84 -23.20 2.38
CA SER A 362 -18.73 -24.63 2.08
C SER A 362 -18.03 -25.38 3.21
N LEU A 363 -18.68 -26.43 3.71
CA LEU A 363 -18.10 -27.37 4.68
C LEU A 363 -16.95 -28.23 4.10
N THR A 364 -16.73 -28.15 2.78
CA THR A 364 -15.66 -28.88 2.07
C THR A 364 -14.67 -27.94 1.39
N LYS A 365 -14.61 -26.66 1.78
CA LYS A 365 -13.62 -25.73 1.24
C LYS A 365 -12.19 -26.15 1.65
N ALA A 366 -11.22 -25.81 0.81
CA ALA A 366 -9.81 -25.83 1.20
C ALA A 366 -9.49 -24.67 2.16
N ASP A 367 -8.38 -24.81 2.90
CA ASP A 367 -7.94 -23.90 3.97
C ASP A 367 -6.83 -22.93 3.52
N PHE A 368 -6.03 -23.34 2.54
CA PHE A 368 -4.95 -22.53 1.98
C PHE A 368 -4.73 -22.81 0.49
N VAL A 369 -4.11 -21.87 -0.22
CA VAL A 369 -3.60 -22.10 -1.58
C VAL A 369 -2.11 -22.41 -1.51
N ALA A 370 -1.65 -23.49 -2.13
CA ALA A 370 -0.22 -23.77 -2.26
C ALA A 370 0.30 -23.24 -3.60
N PHE A 371 1.42 -22.53 -3.61
CA PHE A 371 2.07 -22.07 -4.83
C PHE A 371 3.45 -22.71 -4.97
N THR A 372 3.74 -23.25 -6.14
CA THR A 372 5.01 -23.91 -6.45
C THR A 372 5.80 -23.08 -7.46
N LYS A 373 7.11 -23.32 -7.56
CA LYS A 373 7.95 -22.81 -8.65
C LYS A 373 8.72 -23.99 -9.24
N SER A 374 8.67 -24.16 -10.56
CA SER A 374 9.45 -25.22 -11.20
C SER A 374 10.96 -25.00 -11.03
N SER A 375 11.70 -26.07 -10.75
CA SER A 375 13.16 -26.10 -10.77
C SER A 375 13.74 -26.15 -12.20
N THR A 376 12.90 -26.39 -13.22
CA THR A 376 13.33 -26.44 -14.64
C THR A 376 13.43 -25.06 -15.26
N SER A 377 12.70 -24.07 -14.75
CA SER A 377 12.79 -22.68 -15.18
C SER A 377 13.91 -21.95 -14.40
N PRO A 378 14.47 -20.84 -14.92
CA PRO A 378 15.57 -20.12 -14.27
C PRO A 378 15.22 -19.61 -12.86
N ALA A 379 16.21 -19.24 -12.06
CA ALA A 379 15.93 -18.48 -10.84
C ALA A 379 15.29 -17.13 -11.19
N LEU A 380 14.27 -16.71 -10.43
CA LEU A 380 13.65 -15.39 -10.58
C LEU A 380 14.58 -14.30 -10.01
N THR A 381 14.63 -13.15 -10.66
CA THR A 381 15.23 -11.92 -10.08
C THR A 381 14.35 -11.34 -8.98
N ASP A 382 14.84 -10.34 -8.24
CA ASP A 382 14.07 -9.69 -7.16
C ASP A 382 12.79 -8.98 -7.67
N GLU A 383 12.83 -8.48 -8.92
CA GLU A 383 11.68 -7.87 -9.60
C GLU A 383 10.70 -8.95 -10.11
N GLN A 384 11.20 -10.04 -10.68
CA GLN A 384 10.36 -11.18 -11.06
C GLN A 384 9.68 -11.84 -9.84
N TRP A 385 10.37 -11.89 -8.70
CA TRP A 385 9.76 -12.28 -7.42
C TRP A 385 8.73 -11.26 -6.91
N HIS A 386 8.86 -9.97 -7.21
CA HIS A 386 7.81 -9.00 -6.89
C HIS A 386 6.51 -9.33 -7.66
N TYR A 387 6.59 -9.64 -8.95
CA TYR A 387 5.44 -10.05 -9.75
C TYR A 387 4.84 -11.38 -9.29
N ALA A 388 5.68 -12.38 -9.00
CA ALA A 388 5.22 -13.66 -8.46
C ALA A 388 4.52 -13.52 -7.09
N LEU A 389 5.03 -12.68 -6.19
CA LEU A 389 4.42 -12.43 -4.89
C LEU A 389 3.17 -11.53 -4.99
N GLU A 390 3.07 -10.66 -5.99
CA GLU A 390 1.84 -9.92 -6.28
C GLU A 390 0.75 -10.83 -6.84
N TYR A 391 1.08 -11.78 -7.72
CA TYR A 391 0.16 -12.82 -8.19
C TYR A 391 -0.41 -13.65 -7.03
N VAL A 392 0.47 -14.18 -6.16
CA VAL A 392 0.06 -14.90 -4.95
C VAL A 392 -0.87 -14.03 -4.10
N LYS A 393 -0.52 -12.76 -3.88
CA LYS A 393 -1.34 -11.82 -3.11
C LYS A 393 -2.71 -11.59 -3.73
N GLN A 394 -2.79 -11.35 -5.03
CA GLN A 394 -4.05 -11.03 -5.71
C GLN A 394 -5.01 -12.23 -5.72
N VAL A 395 -4.53 -13.43 -5.98
CA VAL A 395 -5.34 -14.66 -5.94
C VAL A 395 -5.85 -14.94 -4.52
N THR A 396 -5.00 -14.74 -3.51
CA THR A 396 -5.38 -14.96 -2.10
C THR A 396 -6.27 -13.88 -1.52
N ASP A 397 -6.08 -12.60 -1.89
CA ASP A 397 -6.98 -11.50 -1.56
C ASP A 397 -8.36 -11.72 -2.21
N TYR A 398 -8.42 -12.29 -3.42
CA TYR A 398 -9.68 -12.61 -4.09
C TYR A 398 -10.45 -13.72 -3.36
N LEU A 399 -9.74 -14.80 -3.01
CA LEU A 399 -10.31 -15.98 -2.36
C LEU A 399 -10.47 -15.84 -0.83
N GLN A 400 -9.99 -14.74 -0.24
CA GLN A 400 -9.93 -14.51 1.21
C GLN A 400 -9.30 -15.70 1.96
N THR A 401 -8.24 -16.27 1.39
CA THR A 401 -7.64 -17.56 1.80
C THR A 401 -6.11 -17.42 1.84
N PRO A 402 -5.41 -17.86 2.91
CA PRO A 402 -3.96 -17.70 3.04
C PRO A 402 -3.14 -18.63 2.12
N ALA A 403 -1.85 -18.32 1.92
CA ALA A 403 -0.96 -19.04 1.01
C ALA A 403 0.22 -19.78 1.68
N LEU A 404 0.59 -20.91 1.09
CA LEU A 404 1.83 -21.65 1.34
C LEU A 404 2.70 -21.59 0.09
N LEU A 405 3.99 -21.21 0.18
CA LEU A 405 4.92 -21.52 -0.91
C LEU A 405 5.45 -22.94 -0.69
N SER A 406 5.08 -23.87 -1.57
CA SER A 406 5.40 -25.30 -1.42
C SER A 406 6.48 -25.74 -2.40
N SER A 407 7.31 -26.67 -1.96
CA SER A 407 8.31 -27.37 -2.78
C SER A 407 9.23 -26.41 -3.57
N LEU A 408 9.63 -25.29 -2.98
CA LEU A 408 10.44 -24.29 -3.66
C LEU A 408 11.86 -24.82 -3.96
N PRO A 409 12.41 -24.61 -5.18
CA PRO A 409 13.75 -25.06 -5.54
C PRO A 409 14.81 -24.38 -4.67
N THR A 410 15.42 -25.13 -3.75
CA THR A 410 16.30 -24.60 -2.69
C THR A 410 17.44 -23.78 -3.25
N THR A 411 18.08 -24.29 -4.30
CA THR A 411 19.23 -23.67 -4.98
C THR A 411 18.90 -22.37 -5.72
N GLN A 412 17.62 -22.10 -5.99
CA GLN A 412 17.16 -20.88 -6.67
C GLN A 412 16.51 -19.87 -5.72
N THR A 413 16.00 -20.31 -4.56
CA THR A 413 15.01 -19.54 -3.78
C THR A 413 15.42 -19.25 -2.34
N ALA A 414 16.26 -20.08 -1.72
CA ALA A 414 16.63 -19.94 -0.30
C ALA A 414 17.33 -18.60 0.00
N SER A 415 18.19 -18.14 -0.89
CA SER A 415 18.90 -16.86 -0.73
C SER A 415 17.98 -15.64 -0.85
N TYR A 416 16.93 -15.69 -1.69
CA TYR A 416 15.95 -14.61 -1.80
C TYR A 416 15.13 -14.50 -0.50
N PHE A 417 14.51 -15.59 -0.08
CA PHE A 417 13.60 -15.54 1.07
C PHE A 417 14.32 -15.35 2.41
N LEU A 418 15.47 -15.99 2.62
CA LEU A 418 16.15 -15.99 3.92
C LEU A 418 17.37 -15.08 3.99
N GLY A 419 17.81 -14.51 2.87
CA GLY A 419 18.96 -13.60 2.82
C GLY A 419 20.30 -14.27 3.16
N ASN A 420 21.35 -13.46 3.25
CA ASN A 420 22.63 -13.86 3.84
C ASN A 420 22.73 -13.41 5.30
N THR A 421 22.18 -12.25 5.64
CA THR A 421 21.97 -11.73 7.01
C THR A 421 20.51 -11.91 7.46
N ASN A 422 20.10 -11.32 8.59
CA ASN A 422 18.67 -11.16 8.90
C ASN A 422 18.03 -9.95 8.21
N GLY A 423 18.81 -8.93 7.84
CA GLY A 423 18.32 -7.74 7.11
C GLY A 423 17.92 -8.02 5.66
N ASP A 424 18.65 -8.91 4.97
CA ASP A 424 18.44 -9.17 3.52
C ASP A 424 17.19 -10.02 3.20
N ARG A 425 16.42 -10.47 4.21
CA ARG A 425 15.42 -11.54 4.04
C ARG A 425 14.05 -11.03 3.56
N HIS A 426 13.50 -11.63 2.51
CA HIS A 426 12.18 -11.25 1.98
C HIS A 426 10.97 -11.91 2.69
N ILE A 427 11.15 -12.61 3.82
CA ILE A 427 10.04 -13.22 4.60
C ILE A 427 8.92 -12.21 4.95
N ARG A 428 9.24 -10.97 5.32
CA ARG A 428 8.22 -9.97 5.64
C ARG A 428 7.33 -9.65 4.43
N LYS A 429 7.94 -9.56 3.24
CA LYS A 429 7.24 -9.35 1.96
C LYS A 429 6.35 -10.54 1.61
N ALA A 430 6.84 -11.76 1.82
CA ALA A 430 6.01 -12.97 1.67
C ALA A 430 4.78 -12.94 2.60
N ALA A 431 4.97 -12.59 3.89
CA ALA A 431 3.86 -12.45 4.83
C ALA A 431 2.86 -11.34 4.45
N HIS A 432 3.32 -10.26 3.82
CA HIS A 432 2.43 -9.23 3.26
C HIS A 432 1.66 -9.73 2.02
N SER A 433 2.26 -10.61 1.23
CA SER A 433 1.62 -11.35 0.14
C SER A 433 0.80 -12.57 0.60
N ASN A 434 0.19 -12.47 1.79
CA ASN A 434 -0.67 -13.46 2.42
C ASN A 434 -0.06 -14.86 2.63
N ILE A 435 1.28 -15.00 2.61
CA ILE A 435 1.94 -16.28 2.82
C ILE A 435 2.16 -16.53 4.32
N PHE A 436 1.71 -17.66 4.85
CA PHE A 436 1.98 -18.07 6.25
C PHE A 436 3.24 -18.94 6.39
N ALA A 437 3.66 -19.61 5.31
CA ALA A 437 4.80 -20.51 5.35
C ALA A 437 5.53 -20.71 3.99
N ILE A 438 6.78 -21.15 4.07
CA ILE A 438 7.62 -21.59 2.94
C ILE A 438 8.18 -22.98 3.23
N SER A 439 8.00 -23.90 2.29
CA SER A 439 8.63 -25.22 2.26
C SER A 439 9.58 -25.34 1.07
N PHE A 440 10.84 -25.67 1.35
CA PHE A 440 11.86 -25.94 0.33
C PHE A 440 11.89 -27.41 -0.09
N ASP A 441 12.36 -27.69 -1.31
CA ASP A 441 12.37 -29.02 -1.92
C ASP A 441 13.47 -29.98 -1.42
N THR A 442 14.59 -29.45 -0.94
CA THR A 442 15.81 -30.21 -0.69
C THR A 442 16.62 -29.64 0.48
N ASP A 443 17.26 -30.51 1.26
CA ASP A 443 18.11 -30.07 2.36
C ASP A 443 19.52 -29.72 1.88
N THR A 444 20.01 -28.56 2.31
CA THR A 444 21.43 -28.18 2.19
C THR A 444 21.93 -27.65 3.53
N ALA A 445 23.24 -27.69 3.77
CA ALA A 445 23.84 -27.12 4.98
C ALA A 445 23.58 -25.61 5.07
N ASP A 446 23.72 -24.89 3.94
CA ASP A 446 23.43 -23.46 3.83
C ASP A 446 21.95 -23.14 4.15
N LEU A 447 21.00 -23.90 3.59
CA LEU A 447 19.58 -23.75 3.96
C LEU A 447 19.36 -24.02 5.46
N SER A 448 19.99 -25.05 6.02
CA SER A 448 19.86 -25.40 7.45
C SER A 448 20.36 -24.26 8.34
N ASP A 449 21.49 -23.65 8.00
CA ASP A 449 22.06 -22.50 8.72
C ASP A 449 21.18 -21.24 8.55
N LYS A 450 20.59 -21.02 7.36
CA LYS A 450 19.63 -19.92 7.13
C LYS A 450 18.32 -20.11 7.92
N ILE A 451 17.79 -21.33 8.01
CA ILE A 451 16.61 -21.66 8.83
C ILE A 451 16.93 -21.49 10.33
N ALA A 452 18.09 -21.96 10.78
CA ALA A 452 18.51 -21.78 12.18
C ALA A 452 18.68 -20.30 12.56
N ARG A 453 19.21 -19.46 11.65
CA ARG A 453 19.28 -18.00 11.82
C ARG A 453 17.89 -17.37 11.85
N TYR A 454 16.98 -17.78 10.96
CA TYR A 454 15.60 -17.30 10.96
C TYR A 454 14.90 -17.59 12.30
N GLN A 455 15.11 -18.77 12.88
CA GLN A 455 14.52 -19.18 14.17
C GLN A 455 14.95 -18.32 15.37
N SER A 456 16.05 -17.57 15.31
CA SER A 456 16.42 -16.61 16.36
C SER A 456 15.70 -15.26 16.28
N ALA A 457 15.02 -14.97 15.17
CA ALA A 457 14.30 -13.72 14.95
C ALA A 457 13.09 -13.95 14.03
N THR A 458 12.07 -14.65 14.53
CA THR A 458 10.88 -15.01 13.74
C THR A 458 10.04 -13.77 13.35
N VAL A 459 9.14 -13.97 12.39
CA VAL A 459 8.18 -12.95 11.93
C VAL A 459 6.80 -13.35 12.44
N PRO A 460 6.14 -12.57 13.33
CA PRO A 460 4.79 -12.89 13.77
C PRO A 460 3.78 -12.61 12.64
N LEU A 461 2.74 -13.44 12.58
CA LEU A 461 1.68 -13.39 11.57
C LEU A 461 0.38 -12.79 12.09
N TYR A 462 0.09 -12.98 13.37
CA TYR A 462 -1.11 -12.50 14.06
C TYR A 462 -0.88 -12.52 15.57
N TYR A 463 -1.64 -11.73 16.32
CA TYR A 463 -1.53 -11.68 17.78
C TYR A 463 -1.97 -13.00 18.42
N ALA A 464 -1.09 -13.60 19.24
CA ALA A 464 -1.35 -14.87 19.92
C ALA A 464 -1.57 -14.67 21.42
N GLY A 465 -2.82 -14.63 21.86
CA GLY A 465 -3.17 -14.51 23.27
C GLY A 465 -4.66 -14.27 23.49
N GLU A 466 -5.08 -14.18 24.76
CA GLU A 466 -6.39 -13.60 25.07
C GLU A 466 -6.42 -12.13 24.62
N SER A 467 -7.58 -11.66 24.13
CA SER A 467 -7.77 -10.26 23.74
C SER A 467 -7.58 -9.35 24.96
N VAL A 468 -6.42 -8.70 25.02
CA VAL A 468 -6.06 -7.65 25.98
C VAL A 468 -6.92 -6.40 25.83
N THR A 469 -7.64 -6.25 24.72
CA THR A 469 -8.55 -5.14 24.41
C THR A 469 -9.97 -5.33 24.96
N ASN A 470 -10.33 -6.51 25.44
CA ASN A 470 -11.64 -6.82 26.04
C ASN A 470 -11.73 -6.59 27.56
N GLY A 471 -10.64 -6.15 28.21
CA GLY A 471 -10.61 -5.79 29.62
C GLY A 471 -11.20 -4.40 29.90
N PRO A 472 -11.53 -4.06 31.17
CA PRO A 472 -11.91 -2.71 31.55
C PRO A 472 -10.74 -1.73 31.32
N LEU A 473 -11.04 -0.55 30.76
CA LEU A 473 -10.02 0.47 30.45
C LEU A 473 -9.18 0.85 31.67
N THR A 474 -9.78 0.98 32.85
CA THR A 474 -9.08 1.32 34.09
C THR A 474 -9.47 0.39 35.23
N ARG A 475 -8.70 0.40 36.33
CA ARG A 475 -9.09 -0.24 37.59
C ARG A 475 -10.29 0.40 38.33
N ILE A 476 -10.90 1.45 37.77
CA ILE A 476 -11.96 2.25 38.43
C ILE A 476 -13.29 2.02 37.69
N ASP A 477 -14.13 1.14 38.23
CA ASP A 477 -15.41 0.76 37.60
C ASP A 477 -16.34 1.96 37.33
N SER A 478 -16.39 2.96 38.20
CA SER A 478 -17.21 4.15 37.97
C SER A 478 -16.73 4.96 36.76
N LEU A 479 -15.42 5.16 36.61
CA LEU A 479 -14.82 5.84 35.46
C LEU A 479 -15.09 5.07 34.16
N ASN A 480 -14.95 3.75 34.16
CA ASN A 480 -15.24 2.91 33.00
C ASN A 480 -16.72 3.05 32.56
N ASN A 481 -17.65 3.00 33.51
CA ASN A 481 -19.09 3.17 33.25
C ASN A 481 -19.43 4.60 32.77
N GLU A 482 -18.79 5.63 33.34
CA GLU A 482 -18.96 7.02 32.92
C GLU A 482 -18.44 7.25 31.50
N LEU A 483 -17.27 6.71 31.15
CA LEU A 483 -16.70 6.79 29.80
C LEU A 483 -17.57 6.03 28.79
N ALA A 484 -18.04 4.82 29.09
CA ALA A 484 -18.97 4.10 28.22
C ALA A 484 -20.29 4.89 28.02
N SER A 485 -20.84 5.46 29.11
CA SER A 485 -22.08 6.26 29.06
C SER A 485 -21.93 7.59 28.30
N ALA A 486 -20.70 8.10 28.14
CA ALA A 486 -20.43 9.33 27.43
C ALA A 486 -20.61 9.21 25.90
N GLU A 487 -20.70 8.01 25.33
CA GLU A 487 -20.71 7.77 23.88
C GLU A 487 -21.67 8.66 23.10
N THR A 488 -22.94 8.71 23.53
CA THR A 488 -23.96 9.50 22.82
C THR A 488 -23.65 11.00 22.88
N ALA A 489 -23.08 11.49 23.97
CA ALA A 489 -22.70 12.89 24.11
C ALA A 489 -21.44 13.20 23.28
N MET A 490 -20.40 12.38 23.37
CA MET A 490 -19.16 12.54 22.60
C MET A 490 -19.41 12.50 21.10
N ASN A 491 -20.13 11.50 20.59
CA ASN A 491 -20.44 11.35 19.16
C ASN A 491 -21.32 12.49 18.59
N ASN A 492 -22.13 13.17 19.41
CA ASN A 492 -23.08 14.20 18.95
C ASN A 492 -22.77 15.63 19.42
N GLN A 493 -21.67 15.85 20.17
CA GLN A 493 -21.29 17.18 20.68
C GLN A 493 -19.81 17.48 20.46
N ALA A 494 -18.91 16.50 20.69
CA ALA A 494 -17.47 16.69 20.53
C ALA A 494 -16.98 16.23 19.14
N PHE A 495 -17.39 15.04 18.69
CA PHE A 495 -16.91 14.46 17.43
C PHE A 495 -17.74 14.94 16.24
N LEU A 496 -17.74 16.26 16.05
CA LEU A 496 -18.46 16.95 14.98
C LEU A 496 -17.50 17.43 13.89
N PHE A 497 -17.97 17.44 12.66
CA PHE A 497 -17.26 18.02 11.52
C PHE A 497 -18.06 19.15 10.85
N GLU A 498 -17.34 20.08 10.23
CA GLU A 498 -17.94 21.22 9.53
C GLU A 498 -18.29 20.82 8.09
N THR A 499 -19.58 20.89 7.76
CA THR A 499 -20.07 20.72 6.38
C THR A 499 -19.77 21.96 5.51
N PRO A 500 -19.79 21.85 4.17
CA PRO A 500 -19.67 23.00 3.27
C PRO A 500 -20.76 24.08 3.42
N GLN A 501 -21.79 23.82 4.23
CA GLN A 501 -22.86 24.76 4.60
C GLN A 501 -22.62 25.40 5.98
N SER A 502 -21.43 25.23 6.56
CA SER A 502 -21.05 25.61 7.94
C SER A 502 -22.02 25.08 9.01
N GLN A 503 -22.54 23.86 8.78
CA GLN A 503 -23.27 23.10 9.79
C GLN A 503 -22.32 22.10 10.45
N TRP A 504 -22.42 21.96 11.77
CA TRP A 504 -21.69 20.95 12.53
C TRP A 504 -22.55 19.69 12.68
N ILE A 505 -22.07 18.55 12.20
CA ILE A 505 -22.77 17.25 12.26
C ILE A 505 -21.82 16.13 12.73
N PRO A 506 -22.33 15.01 13.28
CA PRO A 506 -21.50 13.90 13.75
C PRO A 506 -20.55 13.35 12.68
N SER A 507 -19.28 13.13 13.06
CA SER A 507 -18.28 12.49 12.22
C SER A 507 -18.73 11.10 11.78
N THR A 508 -18.48 10.76 10.52
CA THR A 508 -18.66 9.40 10.01
C THR A 508 -17.43 8.53 10.22
N VAL A 509 -16.25 9.14 10.35
CA VAL A 509 -14.93 8.47 10.43
C VAL A 509 -14.50 8.17 11.86
N TYR A 510 -14.80 9.07 12.80
CA TYR A 510 -14.32 9.03 14.19
C TYR A 510 -15.47 8.77 15.16
N LYS A 511 -15.43 7.62 15.85
CA LYS A 511 -16.41 7.22 16.87
C LYS A 511 -15.76 7.07 18.24
N TRP A 512 -16.55 7.33 19.28
CA TRP A 512 -16.13 7.20 20.67
C TRP A 512 -15.84 5.75 21.08
N ALA A 513 -16.57 4.77 20.54
CA ALA A 513 -16.29 3.35 20.78
C ALA A 513 -14.89 2.97 20.28
N ASP A 514 -14.57 3.31 19.02
CA ASP A 514 -13.25 3.08 18.41
C ASP A 514 -12.14 3.81 19.19
N PHE A 515 -12.40 5.02 19.69
CA PHE A 515 -11.46 5.75 20.55
C PHE A 515 -11.20 5.01 21.87
N LEU A 516 -12.25 4.54 22.55
CA LEU A 516 -12.09 3.81 23.81
C LEU A 516 -11.38 2.47 23.60
N ALA A 517 -11.62 1.77 22.49
CA ALA A 517 -10.87 0.57 22.13
C ALA A 517 -9.37 0.87 21.95
N GLY A 518 -9.02 1.89 21.16
CA GLY A 518 -7.63 2.31 20.96
C GLY A 518 -6.95 2.81 22.24
N LEU A 519 -7.68 3.54 23.07
CA LEU A 519 -7.20 3.99 24.37
C LEU A 519 -7.00 2.81 25.34
N ASN A 520 -7.82 1.76 25.26
CA ASN A 520 -7.66 0.54 26.06
C ASN A 520 -6.35 -0.17 25.72
N SER A 521 -6.09 -0.40 24.43
CA SER A 521 -4.81 -0.92 23.93
C SER A 521 -3.63 -0.09 24.44
N MET A 522 -3.70 1.24 24.29
CA MET A 522 -2.59 2.13 24.61
C MET A 522 -2.38 2.33 26.12
N HIS A 523 -3.41 2.17 26.96
CA HIS A 523 -3.28 2.24 28.42
C HIS A 523 -2.79 0.91 29.02
N ASN A 524 -3.39 -0.21 28.65
CA ASN A 524 -3.15 -1.51 29.29
C ASN A 524 -2.03 -2.34 28.64
N VAL A 525 -1.66 -2.07 27.39
CA VAL A 525 -0.54 -2.71 26.68
C VAL A 525 0.58 -1.71 26.42
N GLY A 526 0.23 -0.55 25.86
CA GLY A 526 1.19 0.47 25.46
C GLY A 526 2.07 0.06 24.26
N VAL A 527 3.07 0.89 23.95
CA VAL A 527 3.95 0.76 22.77
C VAL A 527 5.35 1.24 23.15
N ALA A 528 6.40 0.52 22.74
CA ALA A 528 7.79 0.82 23.12
C ALA A 528 7.97 1.04 24.64
N GLY A 529 7.29 0.21 25.46
CA GLY A 529 7.29 0.35 26.93
C GLY A 529 6.50 1.55 27.48
N ASN A 530 5.93 2.41 26.64
CA ASN A 530 5.16 3.59 27.04
C ASN A 530 3.65 3.31 26.98
N THR A 531 2.97 3.52 28.11
CA THR A 531 1.50 3.41 28.23
C THR A 531 0.86 4.80 28.31
N PHE A 532 -0.34 4.97 27.75
CA PHE A 532 -1.10 6.21 27.90
C PHE A 532 -1.48 6.43 29.36
N TRP A 533 -0.91 7.45 29.98
CA TRP A 533 -1.11 7.70 31.40
C TRP A 533 -2.51 8.24 31.70
N LEU A 534 -3.27 7.51 32.53
CA LEU A 534 -4.60 7.90 33.03
C LEU A 534 -4.67 8.01 34.56
N LEU A 535 -3.81 7.29 35.29
CA LEU A 535 -3.93 7.09 36.73
C LEU A 535 -2.60 7.34 37.46
N ASP A 536 -2.69 7.95 38.64
CA ASP A 536 -1.64 7.99 39.65
C ASP A 536 -1.93 6.95 40.75
N ASP A 537 -0.97 6.06 41.02
CA ASP A 537 -1.08 5.04 42.07
C ASP A 537 -1.11 5.61 43.49
N VAL A 538 -0.68 6.86 43.71
CA VAL A 538 -0.77 7.53 45.03
C VAL A 538 -2.01 8.40 45.20
N ALA A 539 -2.80 8.63 44.15
CA ALA A 539 -4.04 9.39 44.21
C ALA A 539 -5.25 8.49 44.50
N ASP A 540 -6.29 9.06 45.11
CA ASP A 540 -7.57 8.37 45.27
C ASP A 540 -8.34 8.27 43.95
N ASP A 541 -9.35 7.39 43.92
CA ASP A 541 -10.11 7.10 42.70
C ASP A 541 -10.92 8.30 42.19
N ALA A 542 -11.27 9.27 43.06
CA ALA A 542 -12.00 10.46 42.67
C ALA A 542 -11.08 11.45 41.95
N THR A 543 -9.87 11.69 42.49
CA THR A 543 -8.83 12.48 41.83
C THR A 543 -8.38 11.83 40.53
N ASN A 544 -8.17 10.51 40.52
CA ASN A 544 -7.81 9.75 39.33
C ASN A 544 -8.87 9.81 38.22
N THR A 545 -10.15 9.80 38.59
CA THR A 545 -11.26 10.02 37.65
C THR A 545 -11.15 11.36 36.93
N ILE A 546 -10.64 12.41 37.61
CA ILE A 546 -10.41 13.73 37.01
C ILE A 546 -9.12 13.73 36.16
N TYR A 547 -8.01 13.15 36.66
CA TYR A 547 -6.76 13.02 35.90
C TYR A 547 -6.97 12.30 34.56
N ALA A 548 -7.67 11.16 34.56
CA ALA A 548 -7.98 10.40 33.34
C ALA A 548 -8.80 11.23 32.34
N LYS A 549 -9.87 11.89 32.80
CA LYS A 549 -10.72 12.74 31.94
C LYS A 549 -9.98 13.94 31.37
N VAL A 550 -9.04 14.53 32.12
CA VAL A 550 -8.19 15.63 31.64
C VAL A 550 -7.16 15.15 30.62
N ALA A 551 -6.54 13.98 30.82
CA ALA A 551 -5.63 13.38 29.85
C ALA A 551 -6.34 13.08 28.52
N ILE A 552 -7.54 12.48 28.59
CA ILE A 552 -8.42 12.21 27.45
C ILE A 552 -8.81 13.51 26.74
N ALA A 553 -9.28 14.53 27.48
CA ALA A 553 -9.68 15.80 26.89
C ALA A 553 -8.51 16.52 26.20
N ALA A 554 -7.31 16.46 26.77
CA ALA A 554 -6.12 17.08 26.21
C ALA A 554 -5.72 16.46 24.86
N PHE A 555 -5.83 15.14 24.71
CA PHE A 555 -5.62 14.44 23.44
C PHE A 555 -6.71 14.74 22.41
N LEU A 556 -7.97 14.69 22.84
CA LEU A 556 -9.12 14.86 21.94
C LEU A 556 -9.28 16.29 21.43
N SER A 557 -8.88 17.31 22.20
CA SER A 557 -8.97 18.70 21.73
C SER A 557 -8.06 19.00 20.54
N GLN A 558 -6.91 18.32 20.47
CA GLN A 558 -5.98 18.39 19.35
C GLN A 558 -6.55 17.62 18.16
N SER A 559 -6.95 16.36 18.40
CA SER A 559 -7.64 15.49 17.43
C SER A 559 -8.82 16.20 16.74
N MET A 560 -9.63 16.91 17.51
CA MET A 560 -10.77 17.70 17.01
C MET A 560 -10.35 18.80 16.05
N GLN A 561 -9.20 19.44 16.29
CA GLN A 561 -8.69 20.52 15.44
C GLN A 561 -7.89 20.01 14.23
N GLU A 562 -7.15 18.89 14.35
CA GLU A 562 -6.37 18.34 13.22
C GLU A 562 -7.24 17.65 12.17
N THR A 563 -8.18 16.78 12.59
CA THR A 563 -8.79 15.81 11.67
C THR A 563 -10.31 15.68 11.79
N ILE A 564 -10.84 15.61 13.02
CA ILE A 564 -12.28 15.32 13.21
C ILE A 564 -13.14 16.44 12.62
N ARG A 565 -12.73 17.71 12.77
CA ARG A 565 -13.44 18.86 12.17
C ARG A 565 -13.55 18.80 10.64
N TYR A 566 -12.65 18.08 9.97
CA TYR A 566 -12.61 17.87 8.52
C TYR A 566 -13.18 16.51 8.10
N ASN A 567 -13.59 15.67 9.07
CA ASN A 567 -13.99 14.27 8.88
C ASN A 567 -12.94 13.43 8.13
N ALA A 568 -11.66 13.78 8.22
CA ALA A 568 -10.59 13.23 7.39
C ALA A 568 -9.74 12.22 8.18
N CYS A 569 -9.43 11.06 7.58
CA CYS A 569 -8.41 10.15 8.11
C CYS A 569 -7.13 10.27 7.30
N ASP A 570 -7.20 10.10 5.98
CA ASP A 570 -6.14 10.52 5.07
C ASP A 570 -6.13 12.05 4.89
N GLU A 571 -4.94 12.59 4.70
CA GLU A 571 -4.68 13.99 4.38
C GLU A 571 -5.36 14.40 3.06
N ASN A 572 -6.08 15.53 3.05
CA ASN A 572 -6.60 16.11 1.81
C ASN A 572 -5.48 16.88 1.09
N ASN A 573 -5.54 16.96 -0.24
CA ASN A 573 -4.67 17.87 -1.00
C ASN A 573 -5.08 19.32 -0.71
N TRP A 574 -4.25 20.05 0.03
CA TRP A 574 -4.42 21.48 0.35
C TRP A 574 -3.46 22.38 -0.45
N SER A 575 -2.66 21.80 -1.34
CA SER A 575 -1.59 22.49 -2.04
C SER A 575 -2.15 23.38 -3.16
N GLU A 576 -1.94 24.70 -3.04
CA GLU A 576 -2.38 25.69 -4.01
C GLU A 576 -1.30 26.75 -4.26
N VAL A 577 -1.37 27.43 -5.41
CA VAL A 577 -0.43 28.51 -5.78
C VAL A 577 -0.42 29.63 -4.73
N ARG A 578 -1.58 29.90 -4.10
CA ARG A 578 -1.70 30.87 -2.99
C ARG A 578 -0.90 30.48 -1.73
N TYR A 579 -0.48 29.23 -1.62
CA TYR A 579 0.34 28.68 -0.53
C TYR A 579 1.74 28.24 -1.01
N GLY A 580 2.14 28.59 -2.24
CA GLY A 580 3.47 28.35 -2.77
C GLY A 580 3.65 27.07 -3.60
N ALA A 581 2.58 26.34 -3.91
CA ALA A 581 2.65 25.21 -4.87
C ALA A 581 2.83 25.72 -6.32
N PRO A 582 3.45 24.93 -7.23
CA PRO A 582 3.65 25.36 -8.62
C PRO A 582 2.32 25.50 -9.39
N VAL A 583 1.33 24.66 -9.05
CA VAL A 583 -0.03 24.66 -9.58
C VAL A 583 -1.04 24.48 -8.45
N ASN A 584 -2.34 24.61 -8.74
CA ASN A 584 -3.38 24.25 -7.78
C ASN A 584 -3.61 22.73 -7.81
N TYR A 585 -3.67 22.11 -6.63
CA TYR A 585 -3.81 20.68 -6.40
C TYR A 585 -2.85 19.82 -7.26
N PRO A 586 -1.53 20.03 -7.15
CA PRO A 586 -0.52 19.16 -7.75
C PRO A 586 -0.71 17.71 -7.28
N MET A 587 -0.50 16.73 -8.16
CA MET A 587 -0.59 15.31 -7.76
C MET A 587 0.57 14.90 -6.85
N THR A 588 1.75 15.52 -7.00
CA THR A 588 2.92 15.35 -6.11
C THR A 588 2.68 15.81 -4.67
N ALA A 589 1.53 16.40 -4.35
CA ALA A 589 1.10 16.62 -2.97
C ALA A 589 1.07 15.32 -2.13
N SER A 590 0.93 14.14 -2.76
CA SER A 590 1.05 12.83 -2.10
C SER A 590 2.47 12.53 -1.56
N CYS A 591 3.48 13.22 -2.09
CA CYS A 591 4.88 13.13 -1.70
C CYS A 591 5.27 14.14 -0.62
N GLY A 592 4.47 15.21 -0.47
CA GLY A 592 4.70 16.28 0.49
C GLY A 592 3.89 17.54 0.18
N GLN A 593 3.33 18.17 1.22
CA GLN A 593 2.64 19.46 1.11
C GLN A 593 3.41 20.57 1.84
N LEU A 594 3.19 21.84 1.45
CA LEU A 594 3.81 23.03 2.06
C LEU A 594 5.37 22.98 2.10
N GLY A 595 6.00 22.38 1.09
CA GLY A 595 7.46 22.25 0.98
C GLY A 595 8.06 21.09 1.77
N GLN A 596 7.24 20.28 2.45
CA GLN A 596 7.67 19.04 3.09
C GLN A 596 8.00 17.97 2.05
N LYS A 597 8.77 16.95 2.45
CA LYS A 597 9.07 15.75 1.66
C LYS A 597 8.90 14.52 2.53
N TYR A 598 7.74 13.88 2.49
CA TYR A 598 7.38 12.82 3.43
C TYR A 598 8.27 11.56 3.30
N ALA A 599 8.78 11.29 2.10
CA ALA A 599 9.74 10.22 1.86
C ALA A 599 11.14 10.50 2.45
N ASP A 600 11.47 11.74 2.82
CA ASP A 600 12.78 12.08 3.42
C ASP A 600 12.72 12.14 4.96
N TYR A 601 11.56 11.85 5.56
CA TYR A 601 11.40 11.87 7.02
C TYR A 601 12.16 10.71 7.66
N GLY A 602 13.06 11.07 8.58
CA GLY A 602 14.04 10.17 9.18
C GLY A 602 15.37 10.07 8.44
N MET A 603 15.54 10.71 7.28
CA MET A 603 16.84 10.75 6.59
C MET A 603 17.73 11.82 7.22
N ASP A 604 18.93 11.46 7.65
CA ASP A 604 19.96 12.43 8.05
C ASP A 604 20.44 13.20 6.79
N PRO A 605 20.26 14.53 6.72
CA PRO A 605 20.61 15.32 5.53
C PRO A 605 22.13 15.50 5.34
N VAL A 606 22.95 15.15 6.34
CA VAL A 606 24.42 15.24 6.31
C VAL A 606 25.03 13.91 5.89
N THR A 607 24.61 12.79 6.50
CA THR A 607 25.18 11.46 6.20
C THR A 607 24.42 10.71 5.11
N GLY A 608 23.19 11.11 4.80
CA GLY A 608 22.29 10.39 3.90
C GLY A 608 21.76 9.07 4.47
N GLN A 609 22.05 8.75 5.73
CA GLN A 609 21.58 7.52 6.38
C GLN A 609 20.16 7.71 6.91
N ASP A 610 19.30 6.72 6.65
CA ASP A 610 17.97 6.66 7.25
C ASP A 610 18.06 6.32 8.74
N HIS A 611 17.13 6.86 9.52
CA HIS A 611 16.83 6.47 10.89
C HIS A 611 16.54 4.96 10.95
N PRO A 612 16.98 4.22 11.99
CA PRO A 612 16.84 2.76 12.05
C PRO A 612 15.40 2.24 11.99
N TYR A 613 14.42 3.10 12.29
CA TYR A 613 12.98 2.79 12.19
C TYR A 613 12.28 3.39 10.96
N SER A 614 13.01 3.93 9.97
CA SER A 614 12.39 4.39 8.72
C SER A 614 11.97 3.21 7.86
N CYS A 615 10.70 3.18 7.45
CA CYS A 615 10.24 2.24 6.44
C CYS A 615 11.17 2.26 5.21
N PRO A 616 11.42 1.11 4.55
CA PRO A 616 12.11 1.09 3.26
C PRO A 616 11.39 2.00 2.24
N ARG A 617 12.15 2.63 1.33
CA ARG A 617 11.54 3.29 0.16
C ARG A 617 11.06 2.20 -0.80
N ASP A 618 9.79 2.28 -1.21
CA ASP A 618 9.20 1.34 -2.16
C ASP A 618 8.69 2.09 -3.41
N PRO A 619 9.46 2.10 -4.52
CA PRO A 619 9.01 2.72 -5.77
C PRO A 619 7.88 1.94 -6.46
N LYS A 620 7.58 0.70 -6.01
CA LYS A 620 6.50 -0.12 -6.56
C LYS A 620 5.18 0.03 -5.78
N MET A 621 5.12 0.92 -4.78
CA MET A 621 3.91 1.12 -3.96
C MET A 621 2.75 1.72 -4.78
N GLU A 622 1.64 0.99 -4.83
CA GLU A 622 0.35 1.44 -5.36
C GLU A 622 -0.67 1.60 -4.25
N VAL A 623 -1.00 2.85 -3.88
CA VAL A 623 -1.96 3.15 -2.81
C VAL A 623 -2.72 4.44 -3.09
N SER A 624 -4.03 4.42 -2.82
CA SER A 624 -4.93 5.57 -2.91
C SER A 624 -5.46 5.94 -1.52
N ALA A 625 -5.58 7.24 -1.22
CA ALA A 625 -6.21 7.74 0.00
C ALA A 625 -7.74 7.55 0.02
N LEU A 626 -8.36 7.60 1.20
CA LEU A 626 -9.80 7.70 1.38
C LEU A 626 -10.24 9.15 1.64
N THR A 627 -10.68 9.85 0.60
CA THR A 627 -11.20 11.22 0.76
C THR A 627 -12.57 11.23 1.45
N ASN A 628 -12.73 12.18 2.38
CA ASN A 628 -14.01 12.56 2.96
C ASN A 628 -14.39 14.02 2.64
N ALA A 629 -13.66 14.66 1.71
CA ALA A 629 -13.88 16.03 1.29
C ALA A 629 -15.17 16.17 0.47
N LYS A 630 -16.22 16.79 1.04
CA LYS A 630 -17.56 16.87 0.41
C LYS A 630 -17.93 18.26 -0.12
N TRP A 631 -16.98 19.20 -0.19
CA TRP A 631 -17.21 20.53 -0.77
C TRP A 631 -17.25 20.51 -2.29
N TYR A 632 -17.79 21.57 -2.90
CA TYR A 632 -17.90 21.65 -4.35
C TYR A 632 -16.52 21.84 -4.98
N GLY A 633 -16.14 20.95 -5.90
CA GLY A 633 -14.79 20.94 -6.50
C GLY A 633 -13.70 20.48 -5.52
N ALA A 634 -14.04 19.65 -4.54
CA ALA A 634 -13.07 19.03 -3.64
C ALA A 634 -11.99 18.24 -4.43
N PRO A 635 -10.73 18.23 -3.94
CA PRO A 635 -9.65 17.49 -4.56
C PRO A 635 -9.93 15.99 -4.54
N ALA A 636 -9.44 15.29 -5.55
CA ALA A 636 -9.35 13.83 -5.50
C ALA A 636 -8.53 13.37 -4.28
N PRO A 637 -8.75 12.12 -3.82
CA PRO A 637 -7.79 11.47 -2.95
C PRO A 637 -6.39 11.48 -3.58
N ILE A 638 -5.39 11.78 -2.75
CA ILE A 638 -3.97 11.66 -3.11
C ILE A 638 -3.58 10.18 -3.26
N PHE A 639 -2.54 9.92 -4.06
CA PHE A 639 -2.13 8.56 -4.40
C PHE A 639 -0.63 8.45 -4.65
N ALA A 640 -0.12 7.21 -4.57
CA ALA A 640 1.20 6.82 -5.04
C ALA A 640 1.04 5.68 -6.05
N ALA A 641 1.88 5.70 -7.09
CA ALA A 641 1.92 4.72 -8.16
C ALA A 641 3.35 4.65 -8.73
N PRO A 642 3.79 3.49 -9.24
CA PRO A 642 5.03 3.38 -10.01
C PRO A 642 4.97 4.24 -11.28
N ASP A 643 6.10 4.77 -11.72
CA ASP A 643 6.17 5.52 -12.98
C ASP A 643 5.76 4.62 -14.15
N SER A 644 6.13 3.34 -14.12
CA SER A 644 5.77 2.35 -15.15
C SER A 644 4.26 2.14 -15.32
N VAL A 645 3.45 2.31 -14.27
CA VAL A 645 1.98 2.26 -14.37
C VAL A 645 1.43 3.51 -15.06
N LEU A 646 1.96 4.67 -14.69
CA LEU A 646 1.51 5.95 -15.24
C LEU A 646 2.00 6.16 -16.68
N GLU A 647 3.16 5.63 -17.05
CA GLU A 647 3.67 5.63 -18.43
C GLU A 647 2.87 4.70 -19.34
N GLU A 648 2.55 3.48 -18.91
CA GLU A 648 1.69 2.54 -19.66
C GLU A 648 0.31 3.14 -19.97
N GLN A 649 -0.29 3.84 -18.99
CA GLN A 649 -1.57 4.50 -19.15
C GLN A 649 -1.48 5.88 -19.84
N GLY A 650 -0.29 6.33 -20.26
CA GLY A 650 -0.10 7.62 -20.95
C GLY A 650 -0.34 8.86 -20.07
N LEU A 651 -0.25 8.71 -18.75
CA LEU A 651 -0.58 9.72 -17.73
C LEU A 651 0.62 10.62 -17.36
N LEU A 652 1.84 10.28 -17.79
CA LEU A 652 3.02 11.14 -17.64
C LEU A 652 3.28 11.98 -18.90
N VAL A 653 3.55 13.27 -18.71
CA VAL A 653 3.95 14.19 -19.78
C VAL A 653 5.35 14.73 -19.46
N ASN A 654 6.34 14.37 -20.30
CA ASN A 654 7.76 14.65 -20.07
C ASN A 654 8.26 14.18 -18.68
N GLY A 655 7.82 13.01 -18.22
CA GLY A 655 8.19 12.46 -16.90
C GLY A 655 7.60 13.22 -15.70
N ASN A 656 6.54 14.02 -15.91
CA ASN A 656 5.84 14.72 -14.84
C ASN A 656 4.36 14.33 -14.81
N VAL A 657 3.79 14.27 -13.61
CA VAL A 657 2.35 14.10 -13.41
C VAL A 657 1.59 15.40 -13.67
N GLY A 658 0.27 15.30 -13.66
CA GLY A 658 -0.64 16.43 -13.80
C GLY A 658 -1.10 17.02 -12.47
N ARG A 659 -2.32 17.55 -12.48
CA ARG A 659 -2.96 18.20 -11.33
C ARG A 659 -4.47 17.92 -11.31
N TRP A 660 -5.10 18.18 -10.18
CA TRP A 660 -6.56 18.22 -10.09
C TRP A 660 -7.09 19.61 -10.46
N THR A 661 -8.17 19.67 -11.24
CA THR A 661 -8.97 20.90 -11.38
C THR A 661 -10.18 20.85 -10.47
N ASN A 662 -10.51 21.95 -9.80
CA ASN A 662 -11.76 22.10 -9.04
C ASN A 662 -12.93 22.63 -9.91
N SER A 663 -12.72 22.75 -11.23
CA SER A 663 -13.69 23.26 -12.19
C SER A 663 -14.69 22.19 -12.67
N GLY A 664 -15.68 22.59 -13.45
CA GLY A 664 -16.67 21.68 -14.04
C GLY A 664 -17.88 21.41 -13.13
N HIS A 665 -18.66 20.41 -13.52
CA HIS A 665 -19.85 19.97 -12.80
C HIS A 665 -20.17 18.52 -13.16
N CYS A 666 -20.40 17.68 -12.14
CA CYS A 666 -20.86 16.31 -12.33
C CYS A 666 -22.38 16.29 -12.46
N ASN A 667 -22.89 15.90 -13.62
CA ASN A 667 -24.34 15.81 -13.89
C ASN A 667 -25.03 14.79 -12.98
N GLU A 668 -24.31 13.73 -12.62
CA GLU A 668 -24.70 12.73 -11.63
C GLU A 668 -23.65 12.73 -10.52
N VAL A 669 -24.09 12.64 -9.27
CA VAL A 669 -23.20 12.60 -8.10
C VAL A 669 -23.08 11.13 -7.67
N PRO A 670 -21.89 10.52 -7.72
CA PRO A 670 -21.71 9.11 -7.40
C PRO A 670 -21.96 8.86 -5.91
N THR A 671 -22.81 7.89 -5.57
CA THR A 671 -23.01 7.45 -4.17
C THR A 671 -22.01 6.36 -3.76
N VAL A 672 -21.46 5.66 -4.74
CA VAL A 672 -20.43 4.61 -4.65
C VAL A 672 -19.45 4.79 -5.82
N VAL A 673 -18.29 4.17 -5.73
CA VAL A 673 -17.28 4.15 -6.80
C VAL A 673 -16.73 2.74 -6.96
N ASP A 674 -16.13 2.48 -8.11
CA ASP A 674 -15.41 1.23 -8.37
C ASP A 674 -14.14 1.15 -7.50
N THR A 675 -14.20 0.32 -6.46
CA THR A 675 -13.12 0.10 -5.51
C THR A 675 -12.03 -0.84 -6.03
N SER A 676 -12.31 -1.62 -7.08
CA SER A 676 -11.30 -2.45 -7.75
C SER A 676 -10.31 -1.62 -8.56
N LYS A 677 -10.72 -0.41 -8.94
CA LYS A 677 -9.90 0.60 -9.61
C LYS A 677 -9.21 1.51 -8.60
N GLN A 678 -7.94 1.79 -8.84
CA GLN A 678 -7.19 2.85 -8.17
C GLN A 678 -7.76 4.22 -8.52
N VAL A 679 -7.46 5.25 -7.73
CA VAL A 679 -8.11 6.57 -7.89
C VAL A 679 -7.88 7.19 -9.27
N TRP A 680 -6.72 6.93 -9.90
CA TRP A 680 -6.37 7.41 -11.24
C TRP A 680 -6.98 6.61 -12.39
N GLU A 681 -7.44 5.38 -12.15
CA GLU A 681 -8.09 4.50 -13.13
C GLU A 681 -9.61 4.75 -13.26
N ARG A 682 -10.20 5.57 -12.38
CA ARG A 682 -11.65 5.81 -12.30
C ARG A 682 -12.11 6.90 -13.26
N ASP A 683 -13.28 6.68 -13.87
CA ASP A 683 -13.94 7.59 -14.81
C ASP A 683 -14.10 9.03 -14.26
N GLU A 684 -14.16 10.03 -15.16
CA GLU A 684 -14.50 11.40 -14.78
C GLU A 684 -15.85 11.43 -14.01
N CYS A 685 -15.90 12.26 -12.96
CA CYS A 685 -17.04 12.34 -12.04
C CYS A 685 -17.39 11.05 -11.27
N LYS A 686 -16.53 10.02 -11.26
CA LYS A 686 -16.66 8.79 -10.44
C LYS A 686 -15.41 8.48 -9.61
N VAL A 687 -14.57 9.47 -9.35
CA VAL A 687 -13.28 9.32 -8.67
C VAL A 687 -13.45 9.01 -7.17
N TYR A 688 -14.44 9.66 -6.54
CA TYR A 688 -14.81 9.44 -5.13
C TYR A 688 -16.31 9.68 -4.89
N ALA A 689 -16.87 9.07 -3.84
CA ALA A 689 -18.28 9.22 -3.48
C ALA A 689 -18.61 10.66 -3.05
N ASP A 690 -19.78 11.17 -3.46
CA ASP A 690 -20.23 12.56 -3.35
C ASP A 690 -19.42 13.61 -4.16
N GLN A 691 -18.66 13.20 -5.18
CA GLN A 691 -18.00 14.12 -6.13
C GLN A 691 -19.03 14.98 -6.87
N LYS A 692 -18.85 16.31 -6.83
CA LYS A 692 -19.78 17.30 -7.41
C LYS A 692 -19.21 18.05 -8.61
N ALA A 693 -17.89 18.09 -8.71
CA ALA A 693 -17.10 18.75 -9.73
C ALA A 693 -15.64 18.32 -9.61
N GLY A 694 -14.84 18.73 -10.57
CA GLY A 694 -13.41 18.49 -10.65
C GLY A 694 -13.04 17.17 -11.31
N SER A 695 -11.83 17.14 -11.86
CA SER A 695 -11.25 16.01 -12.57
C SER A 695 -9.73 16.12 -12.64
N PHE A 696 -9.07 15.01 -12.99
CA PHE A 696 -7.63 15.01 -13.25
C PHE A 696 -7.33 15.66 -14.59
N ILE A 697 -6.25 16.46 -14.63
CA ILE A 697 -5.69 17.00 -15.87
C ILE A 697 -4.24 16.54 -15.96
N TRP A 698 -3.98 15.59 -16.86
CA TRP A 698 -2.67 15.00 -17.13
C TRP A 698 -1.87 15.86 -18.14
N ASP A 699 -1.59 17.11 -17.76
CA ASP A 699 -0.95 18.12 -18.61
C ASP A 699 0.57 18.30 -18.33
N GLY A 700 1.14 17.53 -17.41
CA GLY A 700 2.55 17.66 -16.99
C GLY A 700 2.88 18.97 -16.29
N THR A 701 1.86 19.73 -15.83
CA THR A 701 2.10 21.05 -15.20
C THR A 701 2.59 20.96 -13.76
N ASP A 702 2.56 19.78 -13.13
CA ASP A 702 3.17 19.55 -11.82
C ASP A 702 4.65 19.19 -11.98
N THR A 703 5.48 20.21 -12.19
CA THR A 703 6.91 20.09 -12.50
C THR A 703 7.79 19.63 -11.33
N ASN A 704 7.21 19.08 -10.27
CA ASN A 704 7.92 18.54 -9.11
C ASN A 704 8.31 17.06 -9.28
N GLY A 705 7.96 16.43 -10.41
CA GLY A 705 8.29 15.03 -10.73
C GLY A 705 7.04 14.16 -10.80
N THR A 706 7.09 12.99 -10.15
CA THR A 706 6.03 11.98 -10.17
C THR A 706 5.60 11.59 -8.75
N VAL A 707 4.64 10.67 -8.64
CA VAL A 707 4.14 10.13 -7.37
C VAL A 707 4.79 8.80 -6.95
N GLN A 708 5.86 8.40 -7.63
CA GLN A 708 6.58 7.16 -7.36
C GLN A 708 7.38 7.21 -6.04
N GLY A 709 7.28 6.17 -5.22
CA GLY A 709 7.92 6.11 -3.90
C GLY A 709 7.28 7.04 -2.84
N CYS A 710 6.18 7.69 -3.19
CA CYS A 710 5.33 8.45 -2.26
C CYS A 710 4.39 7.47 -1.52
N GLY A 711 3.36 7.95 -0.83
CA GLY A 711 2.50 7.09 0.00
C GLY A 711 2.50 7.42 1.50
N TRP A 712 3.38 8.34 1.92
CA TRP A 712 3.69 8.64 3.33
C TRP A 712 2.96 9.87 3.89
N TRP A 713 1.84 10.28 3.27
CA TRP A 713 1.01 11.40 3.71
C TRP A 713 0.32 11.15 5.05
N GLY A 714 -0.23 12.21 5.64
CA GLY A 714 -0.87 12.20 6.95
C GLY A 714 -2.02 11.20 7.05
N ARG A 715 -1.96 10.31 8.06
CA ARG A 715 -3.04 9.35 8.36
C ARG A 715 -3.41 9.29 9.83
N GLY A 716 -4.65 8.91 10.08
CA GLY A 716 -5.21 8.82 11.43
C GLY A 716 -5.36 10.18 12.09
N VAL A 717 -5.76 10.16 13.36
CA VAL A 717 -6.37 11.30 14.05
C VAL A 717 -5.42 12.49 14.28
N ILE A 718 -4.10 12.27 14.25
CA ILE A 718 -3.08 13.33 14.38
C ILE A 718 -2.24 13.53 13.11
N GLN A 719 -2.64 12.91 11.99
CA GLN A 719 -1.92 12.96 10.71
C GLN A 719 -0.47 12.44 10.82
N THR A 720 -0.32 11.18 11.25
CA THR A 720 0.95 10.46 11.23
C THR A 720 1.52 10.48 9.81
N THR A 721 2.69 11.10 9.63
CA THR A 721 3.25 11.48 8.31
C THR A 721 4.72 11.06 8.22
N GLY A 722 5.14 10.54 7.07
CA GLY A 722 6.54 10.27 6.72
C GLY A 722 7.12 8.93 7.18
N ARG A 723 8.11 8.42 6.43
CA ARG A 723 8.66 7.04 6.57
C ARG A 723 9.08 6.65 8.00
N GLN A 724 9.73 7.56 8.73
CA GLN A 724 10.14 7.32 10.12
C GLN A 724 8.95 7.04 11.04
N ASN A 725 7.85 7.79 10.92
CA ASN A 725 6.72 7.67 11.85
C ASN A 725 5.92 6.40 11.58
N PHE A 726 5.63 6.10 10.30
CA PHE A 726 5.01 4.83 9.90
C PHE A 726 5.88 3.62 10.26
N GLY A 727 7.20 3.72 10.05
CA GLY A 727 8.10 2.61 10.36
C GLY A 727 8.29 2.37 11.86
N THR A 728 8.33 3.43 12.67
CA THR A 728 8.37 3.29 14.13
C THR A 728 7.08 2.64 14.65
N LEU A 729 5.91 3.06 14.14
CA LEU A 729 4.63 2.40 14.42
C LEU A 729 4.66 0.92 14.00
N ASN A 730 5.16 0.62 12.80
CA ASN A 730 5.27 -0.75 12.29
C ASN A 730 6.25 -1.63 13.07
N HIS A 731 7.33 -1.07 13.61
CA HIS A 731 8.29 -1.80 14.44
C HIS A 731 7.69 -2.26 15.77
N PHE A 732 6.94 -1.39 16.45
CA PHE A 732 6.42 -1.69 17.79
C PHE A 732 4.98 -2.23 17.82
N MET A 733 4.18 -2.03 16.77
CA MET A 733 2.77 -2.46 16.76
C MET A 733 2.42 -3.43 15.64
N GLY A 734 3.11 -3.34 14.50
CA GLY A 734 2.88 -4.16 13.33
C GLY A 734 3.94 -5.25 13.14
N ARG A 735 4.04 -5.73 11.90
CA ARG A 735 5.09 -6.66 11.47
C ARG A 735 6.38 -5.90 11.22
N SER A 736 7.26 -5.89 12.23
CA SER A 736 8.50 -5.12 12.22
C SER A 736 9.35 -5.28 10.95
N HIS A 737 9.79 -4.14 10.43
CA HIS A 737 10.60 -4.02 9.20
C HIS A 737 12.10 -3.89 9.46
N VAL A 738 12.49 -3.71 10.72
CA VAL A 738 13.86 -3.38 11.15
C VAL A 738 14.72 -4.63 11.11
N ASP A 739 15.97 -4.49 10.68
CA ASP A 739 16.95 -5.58 10.69
C ASP A 739 17.22 -6.07 12.13
N PRO A 740 16.88 -7.33 12.47
CA PRO A 740 17.16 -7.91 13.78
C PRO A 740 18.64 -7.82 14.20
N ASP A 741 19.58 -7.82 13.25
CA ASP A 741 21.01 -7.77 13.54
C ASP A 741 21.46 -6.36 14.02
N THR A 742 20.62 -5.34 13.87
CA THR A 742 20.86 -3.98 14.39
C THR A 742 20.35 -3.74 15.81
N VAL A 743 19.53 -4.64 16.37
CA VAL A 743 18.93 -4.50 17.70
C VAL A 743 20.00 -4.45 18.79
N GLY A 744 19.90 -3.46 19.68
CA GLY A 744 20.88 -3.17 20.73
C GLY A 744 22.12 -2.39 20.27
N THR A 745 22.24 -2.09 18.97
CA THR A 745 23.30 -1.21 18.44
C THR A 745 22.86 0.26 18.43
N THR A 746 23.79 1.19 18.26
CA THR A 746 23.49 2.62 18.10
C THR A 746 23.65 3.04 16.64
N VAL A 747 22.57 3.50 16.02
CA VAL A 747 22.52 4.02 14.64
C VAL A 747 22.07 5.48 14.70
N ASN A 748 22.84 6.41 14.12
CA ASN A 748 22.57 7.86 14.15
C ASN A 748 22.27 8.42 15.55
N GLY A 749 22.95 7.90 16.59
CA GLY A 749 22.75 8.30 17.99
C GLY A 749 21.56 7.65 18.69
N VAL A 750 20.73 6.90 17.97
CA VAL A 750 19.56 6.17 18.49
C VAL A 750 19.95 4.72 18.77
N THR A 751 19.68 4.24 19.98
CA THR A 751 19.83 2.80 20.29
C THR A 751 18.60 2.06 19.76
N VAL A 752 18.83 1.06 18.90
CA VAL A 752 17.75 0.28 18.28
C VAL A 752 17.17 -0.69 19.32
N GLU A 753 15.89 -0.58 19.60
CA GLU A 753 15.17 -1.46 20.50
C GLU A 753 14.70 -2.74 19.79
N ALA A 754 14.30 -3.74 20.56
CA ALA A 754 13.70 -4.95 20.02
C ALA A 754 12.19 -4.72 19.78
N PRO A 755 11.61 -5.27 18.70
CA PRO A 755 10.16 -5.26 18.55
C PRO A 755 9.51 -6.17 19.61
N PRO A 756 8.25 -5.94 20.01
CA PRO A 756 7.54 -6.85 20.89
C PRO A 756 7.47 -8.26 20.28
N ALA A 757 7.64 -9.30 21.10
CA ALA A 757 7.58 -10.69 20.64
C ALA A 757 6.17 -11.14 20.20
N ASN A 758 5.14 -10.37 20.56
CA ASN A 758 3.74 -10.59 20.20
C ASN A 758 3.06 -9.21 20.02
N PRO A 759 3.33 -8.51 18.91
CA PRO A 759 2.82 -7.16 18.68
C PRO A 759 1.31 -7.21 18.41
N LEU A 760 0.58 -6.18 18.86
CA LEU A 760 -0.88 -6.18 18.89
C LEU A 760 -1.53 -6.34 17.51
N TYR A 761 -0.88 -5.84 16.45
CA TYR A 761 -1.33 -5.89 15.06
C TYR A 761 -0.31 -6.61 14.17
N ALA A 762 0.20 -7.77 14.62
CA ALA A 762 1.19 -8.59 13.90
C ALA A 762 0.74 -9.04 12.49
N ASP A 763 -0.56 -9.00 12.22
CA ASP A 763 -1.22 -9.21 10.94
C ASP A 763 -0.96 -8.07 9.93
N LEU A 764 -0.67 -6.87 10.42
CA LEU A 764 -0.52 -5.66 9.61
C LEU A 764 0.96 -5.31 9.33
N ASP A 765 1.24 -4.80 8.13
CA ASP A 765 2.53 -4.17 7.78
C ASP A 765 2.28 -2.74 7.27
N PHE A 766 2.42 -1.75 8.16
CA PHE A 766 2.21 -0.34 7.82
C PHE A 766 3.30 0.25 6.91
N CYS A 767 4.42 -0.45 6.69
CA CYS A 767 5.41 -0.04 5.69
C CYS A 767 5.02 -0.50 4.28
N SER A 768 4.42 -1.68 4.14
CA SER A 768 3.95 -2.18 2.84
C SER A 768 2.54 -1.68 2.48
N ASN A 769 1.66 -1.45 3.46
CA ASN A 769 0.39 -0.76 3.23
C ASN A 769 0.09 0.26 4.36
N PRO A 770 0.57 1.52 4.23
CA PRO A 770 0.24 2.57 5.19
C PRO A 770 -1.25 2.96 5.20
N GLY A 771 -2.02 2.59 4.18
CA GLY A 771 -3.46 2.85 4.07
C GLY A 771 -4.30 2.16 5.16
N LEU A 772 -3.81 1.05 5.73
CA LEU A 772 -4.49 0.26 6.78
C LEU A 772 -4.95 1.10 7.99
N ILE A 773 -4.25 2.18 8.31
CA ILE A 773 -4.63 3.11 9.40
C ILE A 773 -6.03 3.72 9.17
N CYS A 774 -6.41 3.92 7.90
CA CYS A 774 -7.65 4.59 7.51
C CYS A 774 -8.66 3.67 6.83
N SER A 775 -8.21 2.58 6.20
CA SER A 775 -9.07 1.62 5.49
C SER A 775 -9.65 0.53 6.39
N SER A 776 -8.92 0.05 7.40
CA SER A 776 -9.27 -1.16 8.13
C SER A 776 -10.66 -1.09 8.79
N GLU A 777 -11.50 -2.07 8.47
CA GLU A 777 -12.84 -2.27 9.03
C GLU A 777 -12.82 -3.29 10.18
N GLU A 778 -11.83 -4.20 10.24
CA GLU A 778 -11.63 -5.09 11.38
C GLU A 778 -10.97 -4.37 12.58
N ASN A 779 -9.97 -3.50 12.33
CA ASN A 779 -9.16 -2.82 13.34
C ASN A 779 -9.38 -1.29 13.30
N ARG A 780 -10.64 -0.85 13.36
CA ARG A 780 -11.04 0.57 13.21
C ARG A 780 -10.38 1.51 14.23
N GLU A 781 -9.94 1.02 15.38
CA GLU A 781 -9.26 1.80 16.40
C GLU A 781 -7.85 2.27 16.01
N ILE A 782 -7.23 1.69 14.97
CA ILE A 782 -5.86 2.03 14.54
C ILE A 782 -5.72 3.52 14.19
N LYS A 783 -6.76 4.14 13.62
CA LYS A 783 -6.78 5.60 13.33
C LYS A 783 -6.59 6.46 14.58
N TRP A 784 -6.99 5.96 15.75
CA TRP A 784 -6.74 6.59 17.05
C TRP A 784 -5.36 6.22 17.59
N ILE A 785 -5.00 4.93 17.53
CA ILE A 785 -3.73 4.40 18.03
C ILE A 785 -2.53 5.08 17.39
N ALA A 786 -2.55 5.36 16.08
CA ALA A 786 -1.47 6.08 15.41
C ALA A 786 -1.20 7.46 16.04
N GLY A 787 -2.25 8.15 16.54
CA GLY A 787 -2.13 9.41 17.26
C GLY A 787 -1.81 9.25 18.75
N LEU A 788 -2.36 8.22 19.40
CA LEU A 788 -2.05 7.89 20.80
C LEU A 788 -0.59 7.44 20.96
N PHE A 789 -0.02 6.76 19.95
CA PHE A 789 1.39 6.39 19.88
C PHE A 789 2.28 7.63 19.95
N TYR A 790 2.09 8.59 19.03
CA TYR A 790 2.78 9.89 19.09
C TYR A 790 2.56 10.59 20.44
N TRP A 791 1.34 10.52 20.99
CA TRP A 791 1.03 11.13 22.28
C TRP A 791 1.90 10.58 23.41
N VAL A 792 2.04 9.26 23.53
CA VAL A 792 2.84 8.65 24.60
C VAL A 792 4.33 8.86 24.40
N THR A 793 4.83 8.78 23.16
CA THR A 793 6.28 8.90 22.86
C THR A 793 6.79 10.34 22.79
N SER A 794 5.91 11.32 22.53
CA SER A 794 6.35 12.69 22.20
C SER A 794 5.66 13.79 23.01
N VAL A 795 4.47 13.55 23.58
CA VAL A 795 3.74 14.54 24.40
C VAL A 795 3.82 14.21 25.90
N GLN A 796 3.50 12.97 26.30
CA GLN A 796 3.63 12.54 27.70
C GLN A 796 5.09 12.34 28.10
N ALA A 797 5.91 11.77 27.21
CA ALA A 797 7.35 11.60 27.39
C ALA A 797 8.20 12.83 26.97
N TYR A 798 7.58 14.00 26.72
CA TYR A 798 8.31 15.20 26.31
C TYR A 798 9.41 15.55 27.32
N ASN A 799 10.61 15.75 26.80
CA ASN A 799 11.78 16.19 27.54
C ASN A 799 12.57 17.19 26.67
N ASP A 800 13.25 18.12 27.34
CA ASP A 800 14.10 19.14 26.72
C ASP A 800 15.38 19.26 27.57
N GLU A 801 16.10 18.16 27.77
CA GLU A 801 17.26 18.11 28.67
C GLU A 801 18.34 19.12 28.25
N GLY A 802 18.61 20.09 29.14
CA GLY A 802 19.56 21.18 28.87
C GLY A 802 19.00 22.33 28.04
N GLY A 803 17.76 22.24 27.53
CA GLY A 803 17.07 23.28 26.81
C GLY A 803 16.22 24.22 27.68
N PRO A 804 15.55 25.22 27.08
CA PRO A 804 14.74 26.22 27.80
C PRO A 804 13.55 25.64 28.57
N TYR A 805 13.00 24.51 28.14
CA TYR A 805 11.83 23.84 28.69
C TYR A 805 12.19 22.61 29.54
N ALA A 806 13.45 22.41 29.92
CA ALA A 806 13.94 21.30 30.77
C ALA A 806 13.20 21.09 32.11
N HIS A 807 12.42 22.07 32.55
CA HIS A 807 11.62 22.05 33.78
C HIS A 807 10.17 21.60 33.56
N TRP A 808 9.71 21.51 32.31
CA TRP A 808 8.35 21.14 31.96
C TRP A 808 8.19 19.62 31.97
N ASN A 809 7.08 19.13 32.53
CA ASN A 809 6.76 17.71 32.54
C ASN A 809 5.24 17.52 32.48
N TYR A 810 4.78 16.70 31.52
CA TYR A 810 3.36 16.50 31.23
C TYR A 810 2.54 16.12 32.47
N HIS A 811 2.98 15.09 33.22
CA HIS A 811 2.24 14.60 34.38
C HIS A 811 2.21 15.63 35.51
N THR A 812 3.29 16.41 35.69
CA THR A 812 3.36 17.46 36.71
C THR A 812 2.42 18.61 36.40
N GLU A 813 2.39 19.07 35.14
CA GLU A 813 1.53 20.17 34.72
C GLU A 813 0.05 19.77 34.62
N LEU A 814 -0.26 18.53 34.23
CA LEU A 814 -1.61 17.97 34.28
C LEU A 814 -2.16 17.95 35.72
N LYS A 815 -1.38 17.40 36.67
CA LYS A 815 -1.75 17.36 38.10
C LYS A 815 -1.97 18.76 38.63
N LYS A 816 -1.04 19.69 38.37
CA LYS A 816 -1.14 21.11 38.74
C LYS A 816 -2.41 21.79 38.20
N TYR A 817 -2.83 21.49 36.96
CA TYR A 817 -4.09 22.01 36.41
C TYR A 817 -5.32 21.48 37.16
N VAL A 818 -5.33 20.18 37.48
CA VAL A 818 -6.43 19.52 38.22
C VAL A 818 -6.48 19.95 39.68
N ASP A 819 -5.35 19.89 40.38
CA ASP A 819 -5.20 20.29 41.78
C ASP A 819 -5.43 21.80 41.96
N GLY A 820 -5.17 22.59 40.91
CA GLY A 820 -5.53 24.01 40.78
C GLY A 820 -7.02 24.27 40.54
N GLY A 821 -7.86 23.25 40.42
CA GLY A 821 -9.30 23.37 40.25
C GLY A 821 -9.76 23.61 38.82
N LEU A 822 -9.04 23.09 37.82
CA LEU A 822 -9.37 23.19 36.38
C LEU A 822 -9.44 24.64 35.86
N GLN A 823 -8.57 25.52 36.39
CA GLN A 823 -8.50 26.94 36.04
C GLN A 823 -7.39 27.22 35.01
N GLY A 824 -7.67 28.08 34.03
CA GLY A 824 -6.68 28.58 33.08
C GLY A 824 -6.50 27.72 31.82
N THR A 825 -5.53 28.08 30.99
CA THR A 825 -5.23 27.44 29.70
C THR A 825 -3.79 26.96 29.58
N GLU A 826 -2.92 27.27 30.54
CA GLU A 826 -1.47 27.09 30.47
C GLU A 826 -1.05 25.65 30.17
N PHE A 827 -1.75 24.66 30.75
CA PHE A 827 -1.53 23.24 30.46
C PHE A 827 -1.87 22.88 29.01
N ILE A 828 -3.04 23.31 28.51
CA ILE A 828 -3.47 22.96 27.16
C ILE A 828 -2.73 23.77 26.08
N ASP A 829 -2.30 24.99 26.40
CA ASP A 829 -1.48 25.81 25.51
C ASP A 829 -0.11 25.17 25.30
N ALA A 830 0.53 24.69 26.38
CA ALA A 830 1.77 23.93 26.31
C ALA A 830 1.61 22.61 25.51
N VAL A 831 0.56 21.84 25.78
CA VAL A 831 0.27 20.60 25.04
C VAL A 831 0.02 20.87 23.55
N SER A 832 -0.71 21.94 23.22
CA SER A 832 -0.95 22.38 21.83
C SER A 832 0.34 22.82 21.15
N GLY A 833 1.25 23.45 21.90
CA GLY A 833 2.60 23.78 21.49
C GLY A 833 3.42 22.56 21.09
N ILE A 834 3.44 21.51 21.93
CA ILE A 834 4.22 20.29 21.63
C ILE A 834 3.69 19.66 20.33
N VAL A 835 2.37 19.49 20.21
CA VAL A 835 1.73 18.85 19.05
C VAL A 835 1.95 19.63 17.75
N ASN A 836 1.75 20.95 17.77
CA ASN A 836 1.77 21.75 16.54
C ASN A 836 3.16 22.34 16.20
N ARG A 837 4.04 22.50 17.20
CA ARG A 837 5.27 23.28 17.09
C ARG A 837 6.50 22.65 17.78
N GLY A 838 6.35 21.54 18.51
CA GLY A 838 7.45 20.82 19.15
C GLY A 838 8.00 21.44 20.45
N CYS A 839 7.30 22.39 21.08
CA CYS A 839 7.70 22.93 22.38
C CYS A 839 6.50 23.29 23.26
N PRO A 840 6.59 23.26 24.61
CA PRO A 840 5.47 23.50 25.51
C PRO A 840 5.13 24.99 25.70
N ASP A 841 4.83 25.68 24.59
CA ASP A 841 4.55 27.12 24.55
C ASP A 841 3.52 27.46 23.45
N HIS A 842 2.80 28.58 23.60
CA HIS A 842 1.90 29.07 22.54
C HIS A 842 2.66 29.72 21.38
N THR A 843 3.92 30.11 21.59
CA THR A 843 4.82 30.59 20.54
C THR A 843 6.22 30.00 20.74
N CYS A 844 6.58 29.04 19.89
CA CYS A 844 7.87 28.36 19.98
C CYS A 844 9.01 29.16 19.30
N PRO A 845 10.22 29.22 19.88
CA PRO A 845 11.31 30.08 19.38
C PRO A 845 11.76 29.81 17.94
N VAL A 846 11.67 28.56 17.46
CA VAL A 846 12.09 28.14 16.12
C VAL A 846 10.91 28.02 15.17
N SER A 847 9.82 27.43 15.65
CA SER A 847 8.68 27.00 14.84
C SER A 847 7.49 27.98 14.84
N GLY A 848 7.47 28.99 15.71
CA GLY A 848 6.48 30.08 15.71
C GLY A 848 5.18 29.82 16.48
N GLU A 849 4.15 30.64 16.20
CA GLU A 849 2.86 30.65 16.92
C GLU A 849 2.00 29.40 16.64
N VAL A 850 1.41 28.81 17.68
CA VAL A 850 0.54 27.63 17.55
C VAL A 850 -0.70 27.94 16.69
N HIS A 851 -0.92 27.13 15.65
CA HIS A 851 -2.08 27.26 14.78
C HIS A 851 -3.37 26.89 15.50
N ALA A 852 -4.40 27.75 15.39
CA ALA A 852 -5.73 27.55 15.95
C ALA A 852 -5.75 27.30 17.47
N ILE A 853 -4.91 28.02 18.22
CA ILE A 853 -4.79 27.88 19.68
C ILE A 853 -6.13 28.10 20.40
N LYS A 854 -6.95 29.05 19.94
CA LYS A 854 -8.24 29.37 20.57
C LYS A 854 -9.25 28.23 20.39
N GLU A 855 -9.29 27.64 19.21
CA GLU A 855 -10.11 26.49 18.88
C GLU A 855 -9.68 25.25 19.69
N ARG A 856 -8.37 25.03 19.87
CA ARG A 856 -7.84 23.95 20.74
C ARG A 856 -8.26 24.13 22.20
N GLN A 857 -8.20 25.36 22.74
CA GLN A 857 -8.69 25.68 24.08
C GLN A 857 -10.21 25.43 24.21
N ASP A 858 -11.00 25.87 23.24
CA ASP A 858 -12.47 25.69 23.26
C ASP A 858 -12.87 24.21 23.12
N ASN A 859 -12.16 23.45 22.28
CA ASN A 859 -12.33 22.00 22.16
C ASN A 859 -12.00 21.29 23.49
N PHE A 860 -10.91 21.67 24.17
CA PHE A 860 -10.53 21.11 25.47
C PHE A 860 -11.61 21.39 26.51
N LYS A 861 -12.09 22.64 26.59
CA LYS A 861 -13.19 23.03 27.48
C LYS A 861 -14.47 22.24 27.19
N LEU A 862 -14.80 22.04 25.91
CA LEU A 862 -15.95 21.26 25.48
C LEU A 862 -15.84 19.79 25.91
N VAL A 863 -14.72 19.10 25.62
CA VAL A 863 -14.57 17.68 26.00
C VAL A 863 -14.62 17.50 27.52
N LEU A 864 -13.98 18.38 28.30
CA LEU A 864 -14.08 18.35 29.76
C LEU A 864 -15.53 18.46 30.24
N GLN A 865 -16.32 19.37 29.65
CA GLN A 865 -17.74 19.54 29.99
C GLN A 865 -18.58 18.33 29.57
N THR A 866 -18.34 17.76 28.39
CA THR A 866 -19.01 16.53 27.91
C THR A 866 -18.70 15.32 28.79
N LEU A 867 -17.49 15.24 29.36
CA LEU A 867 -17.09 14.23 30.36
C LEU A 867 -17.54 14.56 31.80
N GLY A 868 -18.34 15.62 31.99
CA GLY A 868 -18.96 15.96 33.28
C GLY A 868 -18.08 16.76 34.24
N LEU A 869 -16.98 17.37 33.77
CA LEU A 869 -16.14 18.28 34.53
C LEU A 869 -16.57 19.74 34.33
N ASN A 870 -16.12 20.63 35.22
CA ASN A 870 -16.47 22.06 35.21
C ASN A 870 -15.22 22.97 35.11
N PRO A 871 -14.53 23.00 33.95
CA PRO A 871 -13.38 23.87 33.73
C PRO A 871 -13.76 25.36 33.79
N GLN A 872 -12.90 26.16 34.43
CA GLN A 872 -13.10 27.59 34.68
C GLN A 872 -12.31 28.44 33.67
#